data_AF-F5YGN4-F1
#
_entry.id   AF-F5YGN4-F1
#
_cell.length_a   1.000
_cell.length_b   1.000
_cell.length_c   1.000
_cell.angle_alpha   90.00
_cell.angle_beta   90.00
_cell.angle_gamma   90.00
#
_symmetry.space_group_name_H-M   'P 1'
#
loop_
_entity.id
_entity.type
_entity.pdbx_description
1 polymer ?
#
loop_
_entity_poly.entity_id
_entity_poly.type
_entity_poly.pdbx_seq_one_letter_code
_entity_poly.pdbx_strand_id
1 'polypeptide(L)'
;MKITPKKIVKAFIPYGILKILDVKKSKSIRVNAEKLQHNFPPPNVQTDIAQKWLFFQIHELYAAGYTATQWCIDKGYKNVVLYTEKQYWPLIEPIALSFRMDKRIAMHACSRIPFISRYQDEVVFGWFVSGALNTIDLNNVDVIFIIKPFIDSAAEKYLEGTKMRIVQLPDLIQLLRAYFLFEKPLILFASLHPDVHLLTYRYPRFPQKNRTENEDNILSNRRAEKEFLDGLKKGIFITSTYDELSYTPSDVLEMLTTPTSYLDDNNLRIYNDKEGKYVNIKDGHRVTIGQPENPERTIYFSGPCDIFGHGSPDSGTIPSQLQALLNRHIPERHFIVQNYGGYIYGRHDDYLRQLFSLSVKPGDIVVSHAPPSEHYYWTDLSEILQRPHSYGEVFIDRLHFNENGNRAVTDALYKALEENNFFSEPKKIDAPPSSLFALPHLFGIPESALQQNTASSINIPSEYTAELEKYKKSLLEHKTRIGAVVMNCNPFTFGHRYLAEYAAQQVERLYIFAVEEDKSIFPFADRLELIKAGVKDLPNVTVLPSGKFIISSLTFKDYFNKSEMQDRVIDPSNDVTIFAEEIAPTLGINVRFAGEEPLDNVTRQYNDTMKRILPQHGIEFEVIPRKEVDGTPISASKVRKLLEEKNFVKISKLVPETTLKYLQEKCGK
;
A
#
# COMPACT_ATOMS: atom_id res chain seq x y z
N MET A 1 13.30 -41.70 -11.40
CA MET A 1 14.69 -41.50 -10.97
C MET A 1 14.73 -40.28 -10.05
N LYS A 2 14.65 -40.45 -8.73
CA LYS A 2 14.62 -39.33 -7.76
C LYS A 2 16.05 -38.91 -7.41
N ILE A 3 16.44 -37.69 -7.76
CA ILE A 3 17.72 -37.10 -7.37
C ILE A 3 17.55 -36.44 -6.00
N THR A 4 18.36 -36.83 -5.02
CA THR A 4 18.30 -36.31 -3.65
C THR A 4 19.16 -35.05 -3.45
N PRO A 5 18.78 -34.16 -2.51
CA PRO A 5 19.43 -32.85 -2.27
C PRO A 5 20.94 -32.89 -2.02
N LYS A 6 21.47 -34.03 -1.54
CA LYS A 6 22.92 -34.22 -1.31
C LYS A 6 23.77 -34.15 -2.59
N LYS A 7 23.21 -34.33 -3.79
CA LYS A 7 23.95 -34.17 -5.05
C LYS A 7 24.06 -32.72 -5.52
N ILE A 8 23.15 -31.83 -5.13
CA ILE A 8 23.19 -30.41 -5.50
C ILE A 8 24.23 -29.66 -4.64
N VAL A 9 24.35 -30.04 -3.37
CA VAL A 9 25.27 -29.38 -2.41
C VAL A 9 26.76 -29.66 -2.70
N LYS A 10 27.08 -30.68 -3.51
CA LYS A 10 28.48 -31.04 -3.82
C LYS A 10 29.09 -30.30 -5.03
N ALA A 11 28.31 -29.49 -5.75
CA ALA A 11 28.76 -28.81 -6.97
C ALA A 11 29.32 -27.38 -6.74
N PHE A 12 29.29 -26.86 -5.51
CA PHE A 12 29.54 -25.43 -5.26
C PHE A 12 30.65 -25.08 -4.27
N ILE A 13 31.62 -25.96 -3.97
CA ILE A 13 32.83 -25.56 -3.23
C ILE A 13 34.06 -26.35 -3.70
N PRO A 14 35.14 -25.64 -4.08
CA PRO A 14 36.47 -25.95 -3.55
C PRO A 14 37.12 -24.69 -2.95
N TYR A 15 37.36 -24.62 -1.64
CA TYR A 15 38.47 -25.20 -0.84
C TYR A 15 39.66 -24.23 -0.65
N GLY A 16 39.77 -23.70 0.58
CA GLY A 16 41.02 -23.60 1.35
C GLY A 16 42.07 -22.51 1.02
N ILE A 17 42.30 -21.60 1.98
CA ILE A 17 43.50 -21.53 2.87
C ILE A 17 43.81 -20.07 3.27
N LEU A 18 43.94 -19.86 4.58
CA LEU A 18 44.48 -18.69 5.29
C LEU A 18 45.93 -18.36 4.88
N LYS A 19 46.26 -17.06 4.77
CA LYS A 19 47.46 -16.45 5.41
C LYS A 19 47.43 -14.92 5.37
N ILE A 20 47.73 -14.33 6.52
CA ILE A 20 47.93 -12.90 6.81
C ILE A 20 49.17 -12.38 6.06
N LEU A 21 49.08 -11.20 5.44
CA LEU A 21 50.23 -10.33 5.17
C LEU A 21 49.84 -8.84 5.33
N ASP A 22 50.53 -8.17 6.24
CA ASP A 22 50.58 -6.72 6.46
C ASP A 22 50.95 -5.94 5.19
N VAL A 23 50.19 -4.90 4.83
CA VAL A 23 50.69 -3.82 3.95
C VAL A 23 50.18 -2.45 4.41
N LYS A 24 51.14 -1.52 4.50
CA LYS A 24 51.14 -0.18 5.06
C LYS A 24 50.09 0.78 4.48
N LYS A 25 49.54 1.62 5.37
CA LYS A 25 48.80 2.86 5.10
C LYS A 25 49.52 3.74 4.05
N SER A 26 48.84 4.07 2.95
CA SER A 26 49.07 5.33 2.23
C SER A 26 47.84 6.23 2.42
N LYS A 27 48.10 7.49 2.76
CA LYS A 27 47.10 8.55 2.91
C LYS A 27 46.63 8.95 1.51
N SER A 28 45.33 8.88 1.21
CA SER A 28 44.74 9.65 0.12
C SER A 28 43.89 10.79 0.67
N ILE A 29 44.06 11.93 0.01
CA ILE A 29 43.59 13.26 0.33
C ILE A 29 42.18 13.43 -0.27
N ARG A 30 41.40 14.31 0.38
CA ARG A 30 39.97 14.59 0.18
C ARG A 30 39.65 15.09 -1.24
N VAL A 31 38.60 14.52 -1.83
CA VAL A 31 37.80 15.16 -2.89
C VAL A 31 36.33 15.08 -2.45
N ASN A 32 35.60 16.19 -2.60
CA ASN A 32 34.21 16.37 -2.19
C ASN A 32 33.29 15.31 -2.80
N ALA A 33 33.04 14.25 -2.04
CA ALA A 33 31.84 13.44 -2.14
C ALA A 33 31.05 13.71 -0.86
N GLU A 34 29.75 13.89 -0.98
CA GLU A 34 28.83 13.77 0.15
C GLU A 34 29.26 12.56 0.99
N LYS A 35 29.61 12.82 2.25
CA LYS A 35 30.14 11.81 3.15
C LYS A 35 29.12 10.68 3.34
N LEU A 36 29.30 9.59 2.61
CA LEU A 36 28.95 8.26 3.06
C LEU A 36 30.16 7.35 2.84
N GLN A 37 30.75 6.93 3.96
CA GLN A 37 31.76 5.89 4.02
C GLN A 37 31.16 4.57 3.50
N HIS A 38 31.53 4.15 2.30
CA HIS A 38 31.38 2.76 1.89
C HIS A 38 32.74 2.22 1.46
N ASN A 39 33.54 1.87 2.47
CA ASN A 39 34.65 0.95 2.31
C ASN A 39 34.07 -0.40 1.85
N PHE A 40 34.04 -0.67 0.55
CA PHE A 40 34.11 -2.06 0.12
C PHE A 40 35.50 -2.60 0.49
N PRO A 41 35.62 -3.77 1.14
CA PRO A 41 36.90 -4.43 1.23
C PRO A 41 37.40 -4.72 -0.19
N PRO A 42 38.71 -4.70 -0.46
CA PRO A 42 39.23 -5.12 -1.75
C PRO A 42 38.76 -6.56 -1.96
N PRO A 43 37.94 -6.85 -2.99
CA PRO A 43 37.55 -8.22 -3.20
C PRO A 43 38.79 -8.94 -3.73
N ASN A 44 39.36 -9.80 -2.90
CA ASN A 44 40.06 -11.02 -3.36
C ASN A 44 39.06 -12.00 -4.04
N VAL A 45 38.01 -11.48 -4.68
CA VAL A 45 37.05 -12.21 -5.50
C VAL A 45 37.55 -12.04 -6.92
N GLN A 46 37.84 -13.15 -7.60
CA GLN A 46 38.19 -13.14 -9.03
C GLN A 46 37.20 -12.23 -9.77
N THR A 47 37.74 -11.24 -10.48
CA THR A 47 37.03 -10.15 -11.16
C THR A 47 35.80 -10.62 -11.95
N ASP A 48 35.85 -11.83 -12.51
CA ASP A 48 34.76 -12.43 -13.28
C ASP A 48 33.48 -12.71 -12.46
N ILE A 49 33.59 -13.12 -11.19
CA ILE A 49 32.39 -13.43 -10.36
C ILE A 49 31.67 -12.15 -9.97
N ALA A 50 32.43 -11.13 -9.58
CA ALA A 50 31.88 -9.82 -9.23
C ALA A 50 31.23 -9.13 -10.45
N GLN A 51 31.87 -9.21 -11.62
CA GLN A 51 31.31 -8.70 -12.87
C GLN A 51 30.01 -9.40 -13.25
N LYS A 52 29.94 -10.74 -13.17
CA LYS A 52 28.69 -11.48 -13.44
C LYS A 52 27.57 -11.07 -12.49
N TRP A 53 27.87 -10.91 -11.20
CA TRP A 53 26.87 -10.48 -10.21
C TRP A 53 26.32 -9.07 -10.49
N LEU A 54 27.19 -8.10 -10.79
CA LEU A 54 26.77 -6.74 -11.16
C LEU A 54 25.95 -6.73 -12.46
N PHE A 55 26.34 -7.53 -13.44
CA PHE A 55 25.60 -7.70 -14.70
C PHE A 55 24.16 -8.17 -14.46
N PHE A 56 23.97 -9.21 -13.63
CA PHE A 56 22.64 -9.68 -13.26
C PHE A 56 21.80 -8.58 -12.60
N GLN A 57 22.37 -7.80 -11.68
CA GLN A 57 21.63 -6.73 -11.02
C GLN A 57 21.20 -5.61 -11.96
N ILE A 58 22.06 -5.22 -12.91
CA ILE A 58 21.71 -4.22 -13.93
C ILE A 58 20.58 -4.75 -14.81
N HIS A 59 20.67 -6.02 -15.24
CA HIS A 59 19.61 -6.64 -16.04
C HIS A 59 18.28 -6.76 -15.28
N GLU A 60 18.30 -7.14 -14.00
CA GLU A 60 17.10 -7.17 -13.15
C GLU A 60 16.44 -5.79 -13.06
N LEU A 61 17.24 -4.75 -12.77
CA LEU A 61 16.76 -3.37 -12.72
C LEU A 61 16.19 -2.93 -14.07
N TYR A 62 16.86 -3.26 -15.17
CA TYR A 62 16.45 -2.83 -16.51
C TYR A 62 15.21 -3.58 -17.00
N ALA A 63 15.09 -4.87 -16.68
CA ALA A 63 13.90 -5.66 -16.95
C ALA A 63 12.68 -5.12 -16.21
N ALA A 64 12.90 -4.52 -15.03
CA ALA A 64 11.87 -3.83 -14.29
C ALA A 64 11.67 -2.35 -14.73
N GLY A 65 12.41 -1.87 -15.73
CA GLY A 65 12.29 -0.52 -16.30
C GLY A 65 13.16 0.55 -15.65
N TYR A 66 14.10 0.17 -14.77
CA TYR A 66 14.92 1.09 -13.96
C TYR A 66 16.30 1.32 -14.58
N THR A 67 16.30 2.04 -15.71
CA THR A 67 17.52 2.31 -16.47
C THR A 67 18.25 3.57 -15.98
N ALA A 68 19.56 3.61 -16.20
CA ALA A 68 20.36 4.82 -15.95
C ALA A 68 19.86 6.02 -16.77
N THR A 69 19.37 5.74 -17.98
CA THR A 69 18.76 6.72 -18.88
C THR A 69 17.52 7.34 -18.29
N GLN A 70 16.57 6.54 -17.80
CA GLN A 70 15.35 7.07 -17.19
C GLN A 70 15.65 7.87 -15.92
N TRP A 71 16.58 7.42 -15.09
CA TRP A 71 17.03 8.19 -13.93
C TRP A 71 17.59 9.57 -14.30
N CYS A 72 18.44 9.65 -15.33
CA CYS A 72 18.98 10.92 -15.82
C CYS A 72 17.87 11.87 -16.31
N ILE A 73 16.87 11.35 -17.02
CA ILE A 73 15.74 12.14 -17.53
C ILE A 73 14.94 12.72 -16.38
N ASP A 74 14.60 11.89 -15.39
CA ASP A 74 13.81 12.32 -14.23
C ASP A 74 14.57 13.37 -13.40
N LYS A 75 15.91 13.31 -13.38
CA LYS A 75 16.79 14.32 -12.75
C LYS A 75 17.13 15.52 -13.64
N GLY A 76 16.57 15.59 -14.85
CA GLY A 76 16.80 16.69 -15.79
C GLY A 76 18.20 16.73 -16.41
N TYR A 77 18.99 15.67 -16.28
CA TYR A 77 20.31 15.55 -16.91
C TYR A 77 20.16 15.28 -18.42
N LYS A 78 20.86 16.05 -19.25
CA LYS A 78 20.77 16.01 -20.71
C LYS A 78 22.06 15.54 -21.37
N ASN A 79 23.20 15.78 -20.74
CA ASN A 79 24.53 15.49 -21.29
C ASN A 79 25.28 14.51 -20.38
N VAL A 80 25.48 13.29 -20.88
CA VAL A 80 26.02 12.16 -20.10
C VAL A 80 27.32 11.67 -20.72
N VAL A 81 28.33 11.39 -19.88
CA VAL A 81 29.56 10.71 -20.30
C VAL A 81 29.63 9.32 -19.66
N LEU A 82 29.90 8.30 -20.47
CA LEU A 82 30.26 6.96 -20.00
C LEU A 82 31.76 6.74 -20.17
N TYR A 83 32.46 6.44 -19.08
CA TYR A 83 33.89 6.16 -19.08
C TYR A 83 34.17 4.72 -18.64
N THR A 84 34.83 3.94 -19.49
CA THR A 84 35.12 2.52 -19.22
C THR A 84 36.41 2.02 -19.88
N GLU A 85 36.69 0.72 -19.77
CA GLU A 85 37.74 -0.01 -20.48
C GLU A 85 37.17 -1.28 -21.13
N LYS A 86 37.82 -1.78 -22.19
CA LYS A 86 37.37 -2.93 -22.99
C LYS A 86 36.95 -4.15 -22.17
N GLN A 87 37.67 -4.45 -21.09
CA GLN A 87 37.41 -5.61 -20.23
C GLN A 87 36.11 -5.52 -19.41
N TYR A 88 35.48 -4.36 -19.31
CA TYR A 88 34.19 -4.17 -18.65
C TYR A 88 33.03 -4.05 -19.66
N TRP A 89 33.27 -4.35 -20.95
CA TRP A 89 32.26 -4.27 -21.99
C TRP A 89 30.93 -4.98 -21.67
N PRO A 90 30.92 -6.20 -21.11
CA PRO A 90 29.66 -6.86 -20.78
C PRO A 90 28.79 -6.06 -19.80
N LEU A 91 29.38 -5.21 -18.95
CA LEU A 91 28.65 -4.35 -18.01
C LEU A 91 28.14 -3.06 -18.65
N ILE A 92 28.90 -2.49 -19.60
CA ILE A 92 28.54 -1.21 -20.21
C ILE A 92 27.52 -1.35 -21.34
N GLU A 93 27.54 -2.46 -22.09
CA GLU A 93 26.69 -2.66 -23.25
C GLU A 93 25.19 -2.39 -22.97
N PRO A 94 24.54 -2.99 -21.94
CA PRO A 94 23.14 -2.69 -21.66
C PRO A 94 22.90 -1.23 -21.25
N ILE A 95 23.83 -0.62 -20.50
CA ILE A 95 23.75 0.78 -20.06
C ILE A 95 23.86 1.73 -21.25
N ALA A 96 24.86 1.55 -22.10
CA ALA A 96 25.09 2.39 -23.29
C ALA A 96 23.94 2.25 -24.30
N LEU A 97 23.40 1.04 -24.47
CA LEU A 97 22.23 0.81 -25.33
C LEU A 97 20.99 1.56 -24.83
N SER A 98 20.74 1.59 -23.51
CA SER A 98 19.58 2.32 -22.99
C SER A 98 19.65 3.81 -23.28
N PHE A 99 20.84 4.43 -23.19
CA PHE A 99 21.00 5.85 -23.54
C PHE A 99 20.87 6.10 -25.04
N ARG A 100 21.41 5.21 -25.88
CA ARG A 100 21.40 5.39 -27.34
C ARG A 100 19.98 5.38 -27.93
N MET A 101 19.09 4.59 -27.36
CA MET A 101 17.71 4.47 -27.85
C MET A 101 16.83 5.66 -27.46
N ASP A 102 17.27 6.52 -26.54
CA ASP A 102 16.47 7.61 -25.99
C ASP A 102 17.02 8.98 -26.42
N LYS A 103 16.34 9.63 -27.36
CA LYS A 103 16.75 10.93 -27.92
C LYS A 103 16.66 12.10 -26.93
N ARG A 104 16.14 11.90 -25.71
CA ARG A 104 16.05 12.94 -24.68
C ARG A 104 17.41 13.24 -24.03
N ILE A 105 18.40 12.34 -24.18
CA ILE A 105 19.75 12.49 -23.63
C ILE A 105 20.80 12.40 -24.73
N ALA A 106 21.77 13.33 -24.70
CA ALA A 106 23.02 13.22 -25.42
C ALA A 106 24.04 12.43 -24.60
N MET A 107 24.50 11.28 -25.11
CA MET A 107 25.47 10.41 -24.43
C MET A 107 26.76 10.27 -25.24
N HIS A 108 27.89 10.47 -24.57
CA HIS A 108 29.23 10.26 -25.12
C HIS A 108 29.93 9.12 -24.37
N ALA A 109 30.50 8.15 -25.08
CA ALA A 109 31.24 7.06 -24.46
C ALA A 109 32.73 7.11 -24.82
N CYS A 110 33.60 7.01 -23.81
CA CYS A 110 35.05 7.04 -23.97
C CYS A 110 35.74 5.86 -23.29
N SER A 111 36.78 5.35 -23.95
CA SER A 111 37.65 4.28 -23.43
C SER A 111 39.10 4.55 -23.78
N ARG A 112 39.99 4.33 -22.82
CA ARG A 112 41.44 4.49 -22.97
C ARG A 112 42.04 3.45 -23.92
N ILE A 113 41.41 2.28 -24.06
CA ILE A 113 41.83 1.22 -24.98
C ILE A 113 40.83 1.16 -26.14
N PRO A 114 41.28 1.17 -27.42
CA PRO A 114 40.39 1.06 -28.57
C PRO A 114 39.55 -0.22 -28.53
N PHE A 115 38.27 -0.10 -28.85
CA PHE A 115 37.40 -1.25 -29.10
C PHE A 115 37.74 -1.85 -30.47
N ILE A 116 38.73 -2.74 -30.52
CA ILE A 116 38.93 -3.58 -31.72
C ILE A 116 37.88 -4.68 -31.66
N SER A 117 36.78 -4.49 -32.39
CA SER A 117 35.79 -5.51 -32.71
C SER A 117 36.32 -6.41 -33.82
N ARG A 118 36.26 -7.74 -33.64
CA ARG A 118 36.49 -8.73 -34.71
C ARG A 118 35.22 -9.02 -35.53
N TYR A 119 34.31 -8.06 -35.64
CA TYR A 119 33.30 -8.06 -36.69
C TYR A 119 33.76 -7.09 -37.76
N GLN A 120 34.59 -7.61 -38.67
CA GLN A 120 34.73 -7.01 -39.99
C GLN A 120 33.37 -7.19 -40.68
N ASP A 121 32.78 -6.06 -41.05
CA ASP A 121 31.56 -5.85 -41.81
C ASP A 121 30.41 -5.24 -40.96
N GLU A 122 30.45 -3.90 -40.94
CA GLU A 122 29.36 -2.96 -40.65
C GLU A 122 28.39 -3.26 -39.49
N VAL A 123 28.84 -2.97 -38.27
CA VAL A 123 27.94 -2.34 -37.28
C VAL A 123 28.63 -1.10 -36.72
N VAL A 124 28.32 0.07 -37.31
CA VAL A 124 28.69 1.36 -36.77
C VAL A 124 27.87 1.59 -35.48
N PHE A 125 28.41 1.18 -34.35
CA PHE A 125 27.99 1.67 -33.04
C PHE A 125 28.47 3.12 -32.88
N GLY A 126 27.75 4.05 -33.50
CA GLY A 126 28.08 5.48 -33.45
C GLY A 126 28.28 5.99 -32.01
N TRP A 127 29.35 6.78 -31.84
CA TRP A 127 29.75 7.55 -30.64
C TRP A 127 30.57 6.86 -29.54
N PHE A 128 31.23 5.74 -29.80
CA PHE A 128 32.40 5.34 -29.00
C PHE A 128 33.65 6.00 -29.56
N VAL A 129 34.16 7.04 -28.87
CA VAL A 129 35.44 7.66 -29.22
C VAL A 129 36.54 6.94 -28.47
N SER A 130 37.52 6.38 -29.20
CA SER A 130 38.77 5.94 -28.58
C SER A 130 39.51 7.17 -28.07
N GLY A 131 39.62 7.35 -26.76
CA GLY A 131 40.15 8.57 -26.16
C GLY A 131 40.23 8.47 -24.65
N ALA A 132 41.21 9.16 -24.06
CA ALA A 132 41.26 9.35 -22.62
C ALA A 132 40.20 10.39 -22.20
N LEU A 133 39.75 10.33 -20.95
CA LEU A 133 38.68 11.22 -20.46
C LEU A 133 38.99 12.72 -20.65
N ASN A 134 40.28 13.08 -20.68
CA ASN A 134 40.78 14.42 -20.92
C ASN A 134 40.59 14.95 -22.36
N THR A 135 40.05 14.14 -23.28
CA THR A 135 39.71 14.58 -24.64
C THR A 135 38.27 15.09 -24.76
N ILE A 136 37.48 15.04 -23.68
CA ILE A 136 36.09 15.51 -23.64
C ILE A 136 36.05 16.90 -23.02
N ASP A 137 35.29 17.84 -23.59
CA ASP A 137 34.99 19.09 -22.91
C ASP A 137 33.94 18.87 -21.81
N LEU A 138 34.35 19.01 -20.54
CA LEU A 138 33.48 18.80 -19.39
C LEU A 138 32.56 20.00 -19.08
N ASN A 139 32.69 21.15 -19.76
CA ASN A 139 31.92 22.35 -19.43
C ASN A 139 30.40 22.17 -19.58
N ASN A 140 29.97 21.22 -20.42
CA ASN A 140 28.56 20.94 -20.72
C ASN A 140 28.14 19.51 -20.34
N VAL A 141 28.80 18.86 -19.39
CA VAL A 141 28.50 17.48 -18.97
C VAL A 141 27.77 17.47 -17.63
N ASP A 142 26.56 16.92 -17.56
CA ASP A 142 25.79 16.90 -16.32
C ASP A 142 26.26 15.78 -15.37
N VAL A 143 26.55 14.60 -15.93
CA VAL A 143 26.96 13.42 -15.17
C VAL A 143 27.99 12.57 -15.92
N ILE A 144 28.94 12.01 -15.17
CA ILE A 144 29.95 11.07 -15.66
C ILE A 144 29.78 9.74 -14.95
N PHE A 145 29.47 8.68 -15.71
CA PHE A 145 29.45 7.32 -15.20
C PHE A 145 30.80 6.63 -15.41
N ILE A 146 31.44 6.21 -14.33
CA ILE A 146 32.70 5.47 -14.36
C ILE A 146 32.41 3.98 -14.19
N ILE A 147 32.54 3.24 -15.28
CA ILE A 147 32.20 1.82 -15.37
C ILE A 147 33.48 0.99 -15.34
N LYS A 148 34.20 1.11 -14.22
CA LYS A 148 35.36 0.29 -13.85
C LYS A 148 35.61 0.39 -12.32
N PRO A 149 36.28 -0.60 -11.68
CA PRO A 149 36.41 -0.68 -10.23
C PRO A 149 37.34 0.39 -9.62
N PHE A 150 38.25 0.96 -10.40
CA PHE A 150 39.17 2.01 -9.94
C PHE A 150 39.31 3.10 -11.00
N ILE A 151 39.29 4.35 -10.56
CA ILE A 151 39.65 5.50 -11.38
C ILE A 151 41.17 5.48 -11.53
N ASP A 152 41.69 5.58 -12.76
CA ASP A 152 43.13 5.71 -12.94
C ASP A 152 43.60 7.14 -12.63
N SER A 153 44.85 7.29 -12.23
CA SER A 153 45.42 8.56 -11.77
C SER A 153 45.32 9.72 -12.77
N ALA A 154 45.29 9.42 -14.07
CA ALA A 154 45.11 10.45 -15.09
C ALA A 154 43.66 10.96 -15.15
N ALA A 155 42.67 10.06 -15.07
CA ALA A 155 41.26 10.42 -14.95
C ALA A 155 40.98 11.12 -13.61
N GLU A 156 41.57 10.65 -12.51
CA GLU A 156 41.43 11.28 -11.19
C GLU A 156 41.93 12.73 -11.20
N LYS A 157 43.14 12.97 -11.72
CA LYS A 157 43.71 14.31 -11.85
C LYS A 157 42.88 15.24 -12.74
N TYR A 158 42.23 14.70 -13.78
CA TYR A 158 41.39 15.48 -14.69
C TYR A 158 40.02 15.83 -14.07
N LEU A 159 39.47 14.91 -13.27
CA LEU A 159 38.20 15.08 -12.58
C LEU A 159 38.32 15.91 -11.29
N GLU A 160 39.53 16.02 -10.75
CA GLU A 160 39.83 16.78 -9.54
C GLU A 160 39.39 18.25 -9.69
N GLY A 161 38.52 18.71 -8.77
CA GLY A 161 38.02 20.08 -8.76
C GLY A 161 36.87 20.37 -9.74
N THR A 162 36.41 19.37 -10.50
CA THR A 162 35.21 19.53 -11.34
C THR A 162 33.94 19.65 -10.47
N LYS A 163 32.94 20.38 -10.96
CA LYS A 163 31.63 20.51 -10.28
C LYS A 163 30.62 19.43 -10.73
N MET A 164 31.03 18.54 -11.64
CA MET A 164 30.13 17.61 -12.32
C MET A 164 29.86 16.40 -11.43
N ARG A 165 28.67 15.80 -11.58
CA ARG A 165 28.33 14.62 -10.79
C ARG A 165 29.04 13.38 -11.35
N ILE A 166 29.79 12.69 -10.50
CA ILE A 166 30.53 11.47 -10.86
C ILE A 166 29.87 10.28 -10.17
N VAL A 167 29.54 9.24 -10.93
CA VAL A 167 28.87 8.03 -10.41
C VAL A 167 29.64 6.79 -10.86
N GLN A 168 30.14 5.99 -9.93
CA GLN A 168 30.80 4.71 -10.27
C GLN A 168 29.76 3.59 -10.42
N LEU A 169 30.07 2.52 -11.16
CA LEU A 169 29.12 1.45 -11.45
C LEU A 169 28.44 0.81 -10.20
N PRO A 170 29.15 0.46 -9.11
CA PRO A 170 28.50 -0.05 -7.92
C PRO A 170 27.54 0.96 -7.29
N ASP A 171 27.94 2.24 -7.30
CA ASP A 171 27.11 3.34 -6.80
C ASP A 171 25.91 3.59 -7.70
N LEU A 172 26.05 3.43 -9.02
CA LEU A 172 24.93 3.51 -9.97
C LEU A 172 23.86 2.47 -9.64
N ILE A 173 24.23 1.22 -9.37
CA ILE A 173 23.25 0.18 -9.03
C ILE A 173 22.54 0.51 -7.71
N GLN A 174 23.28 0.92 -6.69
CA GLN A 174 22.69 1.33 -5.41
C GLN A 174 21.80 2.56 -5.56
N LEU A 175 22.22 3.52 -6.39
CA LEU A 175 21.48 4.74 -6.68
C LEU A 175 20.20 4.45 -7.46
N LEU A 176 20.24 3.58 -8.47
CA LEU A 176 19.03 3.16 -9.21
C LEU A 176 18.07 2.40 -8.29
N ARG A 177 18.59 1.52 -7.43
CA ARG A 177 17.79 0.85 -6.39
C ARG A 177 17.18 1.84 -5.43
N ALA A 178 17.94 2.78 -4.89
CA ALA A 178 17.44 3.75 -3.92
C ALA A 178 16.40 4.69 -4.54
N TYR A 179 16.69 5.17 -5.76
CA TYR A 179 15.79 6.00 -6.54
C TYR A 179 14.48 5.27 -6.80
N PHE A 180 14.54 4.01 -7.26
CA PHE A 180 13.34 3.28 -7.62
C PHE A 180 12.56 2.75 -6.41
N LEU A 181 13.23 2.21 -5.40
CA LEU A 181 12.57 1.57 -4.26
C LEU A 181 12.01 2.58 -3.26
N PHE A 182 12.57 3.81 -3.23
CA PHE A 182 12.17 4.82 -2.25
C PHE A 182 11.74 6.13 -2.90
N GLU A 183 12.61 6.77 -3.68
CA GLU A 183 12.35 8.15 -4.11
C GLU A 183 11.18 8.26 -5.11
N LYS A 184 11.22 7.49 -6.21
CA LYS A 184 10.22 7.55 -7.28
C LYS A 184 8.79 7.18 -6.82
N PRO A 185 8.58 6.13 -6.00
CA PRO A 185 7.25 5.80 -5.50
C PRO A 185 6.69 6.87 -4.56
N LEU A 186 7.54 7.51 -3.74
CA LEU A 186 7.12 8.59 -2.86
C LEU A 186 6.78 9.87 -3.64
N ILE A 187 7.53 10.18 -4.71
CA ILE A 187 7.18 11.25 -5.65
C ILE A 187 5.83 10.97 -6.30
N LEU A 188 5.61 9.73 -6.76
CA LEU A 188 4.34 9.32 -7.35
C LEU A 188 3.21 9.47 -6.31
N PHE A 189 3.37 8.92 -5.11
CA PHE A 189 2.39 9.04 -4.04
C PHE A 189 2.03 10.49 -3.74
N ALA A 190 3.02 11.36 -3.55
CA ALA A 190 2.80 12.80 -3.33
C ALA A 190 2.07 13.47 -4.51
N SER A 191 2.35 13.04 -5.74
CA SER A 191 1.65 13.56 -6.94
C SER A 191 0.20 13.06 -7.07
N LEU A 192 -0.09 11.85 -6.60
CA LEU A 192 -1.45 11.28 -6.58
C LEU A 192 -2.30 11.88 -5.44
N HIS A 193 -1.65 12.30 -4.36
CA HIS A 193 -2.31 12.81 -3.15
C HIS A 193 -1.77 14.18 -2.74
N PRO A 194 -1.99 15.24 -3.55
CA PRO A 194 -1.44 16.58 -3.30
C PRO A 194 -1.99 17.24 -2.01
N ASP A 195 -3.13 16.76 -1.52
CA ASP A 195 -3.77 17.23 -0.29
C ASP A 195 -3.41 16.37 0.93
N VAL A 196 -2.41 15.49 0.82
CA VAL A 196 -1.89 14.66 1.93
C VAL A 196 -0.47 15.09 2.25
N HIS A 197 -0.16 15.24 3.53
CA HIS A 197 1.20 15.58 3.95
C HIS A 197 2.10 14.35 3.91
N LEU A 198 3.26 14.45 3.26
CA LEU A 198 4.28 13.41 3.27
C LEU A 198 5.50 13.86 4.08
N LEU A 199 5.69 13.25 5.25
CA LEU A 199 6.90 13.40 6.06
C LEU A 199 7.80 12.19 5.85
N THR A 200 9.02 12.43 5.36
CA THR A 200 10.04 11.38 5.33
C THR A 200 11.19 11.66 6.28
N TYR A 201 11.94 10.62 6.67
CA TYR A 201 13.12 10.81 7.49
C TYR A 201 14.27 9.88 7.10
N ARG A 202 15.49 10.38 7.30
CA ARG A 202 16.70 9.58 7.17
C ARG A 202 16.92 8.77 8.45
N TYR A 203 16.98 7.45 8.30
CA TYR A 203 17.07 6.52 9.42
C TYR A 203 18.30 6.76 10.33
N PRO A 204 18.16 6.65 11.68
CA PRO A 204 19.29 6.77 12.60
C PRO A 204 20.41 5.77 12.32
N ARG A 205 21.67 6.22 12.42
CA ARG A 205 22.83 5.34 12.19
C ARG A 205 23.32 4.75 13.50
N PHE A 206 23.81 3.51 13.43
CA PHE A 206 24.52 2.87 14.54
C PHE A 206 25.73 3.72 15.00
N PRO A 207 26.05 3.78 16.30
CA PRO A 207 27.05 4.73 16.80
C PRO A 207 28.45 4.44 16.28
N GLN A 208 29.12 5.46 15.74
CA GLN A 208 30.45 5.31 15.14
C GLN A 208 31.59 5.36 16.16
N LYS A 209 31.37 6.06 17.28
CA LYS A 209 32.35 6.29 18.35
C LYS A 209 31.67 6.26 19.72
N ASN A 210 32.46 6.13 20.78
CA ASN A 210 32.01 6.18 22.18
C ASN A 210 30.86 5.20 22.46
N ARG A 211 30.92 4.02 21.82
CA ARG A 211 29.92 2.96 22.01
C ARG A 211 29.92 2.47 23.44
N THR A 212 28.76 2.04 23.91
CA THR A 212 28.66 1.26 25.16
C THR A 212 29.17 -0.16 24.94
N GLU A 213 29.43 -0.88 26.03
CA GLU A 213 29.85 -2.29 25.95
C GLU A 213 28.82 -3.14 25.19
N ASN A 214 27.53 -2.86 25.38
CA ASN A 214 26.44 -3.51 24.65
C ASN A 214 26.51 -3.25 23.14
N GLU A 215 26.72 -2.00 22.74
CA GLU A 215 26.84 -1.63 21.33
C GLU A 215 28.09 -2.22 20.66
N ASP A 216 29.21 -2.30 21.39
CA ASP A 216 30.41 -3.00 20.91
C ASP A 216 30.17 -4.52 20.78
N ASN A 217 29.38 -5.12 21.67
CA ASN A 217 28.94 -6.51 21.56
C ASN A 217 28.04 -6.74 20.33
N ILE A 218 27.05 -5.87 20.09
CA ILE A 218 26.19 -5.90 18.90
C ILE A 218 27.02 -5.77 17.61
N LEU A 219 28.03 -4.89 17.61
CA LEU A 219 28.87 -4.66 16.42
C LEU A 219 29.80 -5.84 16.11
N SER A 220 30.36 -6.48 17.15
CA SER A 220 31.36 -7.55 17.01
C SER A 220 30.76 -8.90 16.63
N ASN A 221 29.51 -9.18 17.02
CA ASN A 221 28.95 -10.52 16.88
C ASN A 221 28.07 -10.71 15.63
N ARG A 222 28.69 -11.09 14.50
CA ARG A 222 27.99 -11.32 13.21
C ARG A 222 27.06 -12.56 13.18
N ARG A 223 27.13 -13.46 14.17
CA ARG A 223 26.22 -14.63 14.31
C ARG A 223 25.14 -14.41 15.37
N ALA A 224 25.10 -13.21 15.96
CA ALA A 224 24.30 -12.89 17.13
C ALA A 224 22.82 -13.19 16.97
N GLU A 225 22.16 -12.84 15.86
CA GLU A 225 20.69 -12.94 15.79
C GLU A 225 20.19 -14.39 15.98
N LYS A 226 20.80 -15.35 15.28
CA LYS A 226 20.42 -16.76 15.42
C LYS A 226 20.79 -17.32 16.80
N GLU A 227 22.00 -17.03 17.28
CA GLU A 227 22.46 -17.49 18.59
C GLU A 227 21.66 -16.85 19.74
N PHE A 228 21.23 -15.61 19.55
CA PHE A 228 20.36 -14.85 20.43
C PHE A 228 18.96 -15.44 20.45
N LEU A 229 18.33 -15.65 19.30
CA LEU A 229 17.03 -16.32 19.21
C LEU A 229 17.06 -17.75 19.77
N ASP A 230 18.13 -18.51 19.52
CA ASP A 230 18.32 -19.85 20.09
C ASP A 230 18.57 -19.80 21.60
N GLY A 231 19.21 -18.73 22.11
CA GLY A 231 19.37 -18.44 23.53
C GLY A 231 18.05 -18.11 24.21
N LEU A 232 17.24 -17.22 23.62
CA LEU A 232 15.90 -16.87 24.10
C LEU A 232 14.99 -18.10 24.19
N LYS A 233 15.01 -18.98 23.19
CA LYS A 233 14.28 -20.26 23.20
C LYS A 233 14.73 -21.21 24.32
N LYS A 234 15.97 -21.07 24.80
CA LYS A 234 16.52 -21.83 25.94
C LYS A 234 16.36 -21.09 27.27
N GLY A 235 15.66 -19.95 27.29
CA GLY A 235 15.47 -19.12 28.48
C GLY A 235 16.73 -18.36 28.91
N ILE A 236 17.69 -18.16 28.00
CA ILE A 236 18.94 -17.46 28.28
C ILE A 236 18.81 -16.02 27.75
N PHE A 237 19.06 -15.06 28.63
CA PHE A 237 19.13 -13.64 28.31
C PHE A 237 20.60 -13.17 28.36
N ILE A 238 21.11 -12.59 27.27
CA ILE A 238 22.56 -12.29 27.14
C ILE A 238 22.79 -10.86 26.61
N THR A 239 21.82 -9.95 26.74
CA THR A 239 21.97 -8.57 26.25
C THR A 239 21.48 -7.60 27.31
N SER A 240 22.24 -6.52 27.51
CA SER A 240 21.81 -5.43 28.39
C SER A 240 20.77 -4.52 27.74
N THR A 241 20.44 -4.72 26.45
CA THR A 241 19.43 -3.93 25.72
C THR A 241 18.06 -3.94 26.41
N TYR A 242 17.66 -5.07 27.00
CA TYR A 242 16.38 -5.18 27.69
C TYR A 242 16.51 -5.46 29.19
N ASP A 243 17.72 -5.60 29.72
CA ASP A 243 17.94 -5.75 31.17
C ASP A 243 17.38 -4.53 31.92
N GLU A 244 17.54 -3.33 31.34
CA GLU A 244 16.99 -2.08 31.88
C GLU A 244 15.45 -2.03 31.87
N LEU A 245 14.80 -2.89 31.08
CA LEU A 245 13.36 -2.89 30.83
C LEU A 245 12.63 -4.05 31.51
N SER A 246 13.36 -4.90 32.24
CA SER A 246 12.82 -6.01 33.03
C SER A 246 12.01 -7.05 32.22
N TYR A 247 12.31 -7.23 30.94
CA TYR A 247 11.67 -8.26 30.12
C TYR A 247 12.30 -9.63 30.35
N THR A 248 11.47 -10.69 30.32
CA THR A 248 11.95 -12.07 30.33
C THR A 248 12.36 -12.53 28.93
N PRO A 249 13.16 -13.61 28.80
CA PRO A 249 13.46 -14.20 27.49
C PRO A 249 12.23 -14.55 26.65
N SER A 250 11.14 -14.98 27.30
CA SER A 250 9.88 -15.31 26.61
C SER A 250 9.18 -14.07 26.06
N ASP A 251 9.22 -12.96 26.80
CA ASP A 251 8.65 -11.69 26.38
C ASP A 251 9.38 -11.18 25.13
N VAL A 252 10.72 -11.20 25.14
CA VAL A 252 11.54 -10.78 23.99
C VAL A 252 11.36 -11.72 22.80
N LEU A 253 11.23 -13.02 23.03
CA LEU A 253 10.95 -13.98 21.96
C LEU A 253 9.61 -13.68 21.28
N GLU A 254 8.57 -13.30 22.02
CA GLU A 254 7.28 -12.88 21.44
C GLU A 254 7.45 -11.66 20.52
N MET A 255 8.19 -10.65 20.98
CA MET A 255 8.42 -9.39 20.26
C MET A 255 9.26 -9.55 18.98
N LEU A 256 10.10 -10.59 18.92
CA LEU A 256 10.96 -10.92 17.77
C LEU A 256 10.39 -12.02 16.88
N THR A 257 9.26 -12.63 17.24
CA THR A 257 8.63 -13.67 16.42
C THR A 257 7.85 -13.06 15.27
N THR A 258 8.23 -13.42 14.05
CA THR A 258 7.54 -13.02 12.82
C THR A 258 6.07 -13.46 12.84
N PRO A 259 5.11 -12.53 12.65
CA PRO A 259 3.71 -12.87 12.52
C PRO A 259 3.45 -13.64 11.22
N THR A 260 2.45 -14.51 11.24
CA THR A 260 1.99 -15.20 10.02
C THR A 260 1.27 -14.21 9.10
N SER A 261 1.33 -14.44 7.79
CA SER A 261 0.70 -13.57 6.79
C SER A 261 0.27 -14.36 5.55
N TYR A 262 -0.63 -13.78 4.76
CA TYR A 262 -1.01 -14.24 3.43
C TYR A 262 -0.93 -13.08 2.42
N LEU A 263 -1.08 -13.41 1.13
CA LEU A 263 -1.24 -12.41 0.07
C LEU A 263 -2.73 -12.35 -0.29
N ASP A 264 -3.29 -11.16 -0.36
CA ASP A 264 -4.64 -10.95 -0.88
C ASP A 264 -4.69 -11.03 -2.41
N ASP A 265 -5.87 -10.82 -3.00
CA ASP A 265 -6.08 -10.87 -4.45
C ASP A 265 -5.32 -9.77 -5.22
N ASN A 266 -4.88 -8.70 -4.52
CA ASN A 266 -4.05 -7.63 -5.06
C ASN A 266 -2.55 -7.87 -4.88
N ASN A 267 -2.17 -9.07 -4.40
CA ASN A 267 -0.82 -9.43 -3.98
C ASN A 267 -0.26 -8.51 -2.86
N LEU A 268 -1.12 -7.88 -2.07
CA LEU A 268 -0.75 -7.17 -0.85
C LEU A 268 -0.58 -8.18 0.28
N ARG A 269 0.50 -8.03 1.06
CA ARG A 269 0.74 -8.86 2.23
C ARG A 269 -0.09 -8.38 3.40
N ILE A 270 -0.96 -9.26 3.88
CA ILE A 270 -1.82 -9.05 5.05
C ILE A 270 -1.33 -9.95 6.18
N TYR A 271 -1.03 -9.36 7.34
CA TYR A 271 -0.68 -10.14 8.53
C TYR A 271 -1.95 -10.73 9.14
N ASN A 272 -1.86 -11.95 9.66
CA ASN A 272 -2.97 -12.52 10.39
C ASN A 272 -3.14 -11.78 11.71
N ASP A 273 -4.39 -11.59 12.11
CA ASP A 273 -4.71 -11.08 13.44
C ASP A 273 -4.04 -11.93 14.52
N LYS A 274 -3.52 -11.25 15.54
CA LYS A 274 -2.76 -11.83 16.62
C LYS A 274 -3.09 -11.09 17.89
N GLU A 275 -3.50 -11.82 18.92
CA GLU A 275 -3.59 -11.32 20.29
C GLU A 275 -2.40 -11.87 21.08
N GLY A 276 -1.54 -10.98 21.54
CA GLY A 276 -0.31 -11.27 22.27
C GLY A 276 -0.17 -10.40 23.52
N LYS A 277 0.82 -10.69 24.37
CA LYS A 277 1.10 -9.86 25.55
C LYS A 277 1.74 -8.53 25.15
N TYR A 278 2.57 -8.53 24.12
CA TYR A 278 3.33 -7.37 23.67
C TYR A 278 3.18 -7.05 22.18
N VAL A 279 2.77 -8.02 21.37
CA VAL A 279 2.56 -7.80 19.93
C VAL A 279 1.15 -8.20 19.55
N ASN A 280 0.31 -7.19 19.28
CA ASN A 280 -1.04 -7.36 18.80
C ASN A 280 -1.16 -6.85 17.36
N ILE A 281 -1.85 -7.63 16.53
CA ILE A 281 -2.17 -7.32 15.14
C ILE A 281 -3.67 -7.42 14.98
N LYS A 282 -4.27 -6.38 14.40
CA LYS A 282 -5.68 -6.30 14.11
C LYS A 282 -5.88 -5.72 12.72
N ASP A 283 -6.78 -6.32 11.94
CA ASP A 283 -7.07 -5.94 10.56
C ASP A 283 -5.80 -5.93 9.69
N GLY A 284 -4.86 -6.84 9.97
CA GLY A 284 -3.59 -6.94 9.26
C GLY A 284 -2.51 -5.91 9.62
N HIS A 285 -2.77 -5.07 10.62
CA HIS A 285 -1.87 -3.99 11.03
C HIS A 285 -1.52 -4.06 12.51
N ARG A 286 -0.35 -3.55 12.88
CA ARG A 286 0.06 -3.57 14.28
C ARG A 286 -0.78 -2.58 15.09
N VAL A 287 -1.20 -2.98 16.29
CA VAL A 287 -2.01 -2.13 17.15
C VAL A 287 -1.20 -0.93 17.65
N THR A 288 -1.77 0.27 17.50
CA THR A 288 -1.31 1.50 18.14
C THR A 288 -2.07 1.71 19.46
N ILE A 289 -1.35 1.93 20.56
CA ILE A 289 -1.95 2.15 21.88
C ILE A 289 -2.34 3.62 22.08
N GLY A 290 -3.45 3.86 22.77
CA GLY A 290 -3.90 5.20 23.16
C GLY A 290 -4.62 5.97 22.06
N GLN A 291 -5.24 5.30 21.09
CA GLN A 291 -6.01 5.97 20.04
C GLN A 291 -7.22 6.74 20.62
N PRO A 292 -7.59 7.90 20.06
CA PRO A 292 -8.74 8.68 20.51
C PRO A 292 -10.06 8.01 20.11
N GLU A 293 -11.15 8.27 20.85
CA GLU A 293 -12.47 7.71 20.56
C GLU A 293 -13.10 8.26 19.28
N ASN A 294 -12.88 9.55 18.99
CA ASN A 294 -13.44 10.25 17.83
C ASN A 294 -12.30 10.82 16.98
N PRO A 295 -11.69 10.03 16.08
CA PRO A 295 -10.58 10.51 15.26
C PRO A 295 -11.06 11.38 14.09
N GLU A 296 -10.34 12.49 13.84
CA GLU A 296 -10.63 13.40 12.72
C GLU A 296 -9.65 13.25 11.56
N ARG A 297 -8.35 13.10 11.88
CA ARG A 297 -7.25 12.97 10.90
C ARG A 297 -6.35 11.81 11.25
N THR A 298 -5.78 11.18 10.24
CA THR A 298 -4.93 10.00 10.41
C THR A 298 -3.47 10.31 10.13
N ILE A 299 -2.58 9.80 10.98
CA ILE A 299 -1.14 9.72 10.73
C ILE A 299 -0.79 8.26 10.44
N TYR A 300 -0.51 7.96 9.18
CA TYR A 300 -0.10 6.64 8.72
C TYR A 300 1.40 6.48 8.83
N PHE A 301 1.85 5.44 9.51
CA PHE A 301 3.24 5.00 9.46
C PHE A 301 3.37 3.84 8.50
N SER A 302 4.09 4.03 7.38
CA SER A 302 4.26 3.01 6.33
C SER A 302 5.73 2.75 6.08
N GLY A 303 6.15 1.48 6.16
CA GLY A 303 7.52 1.09 5.84
C GLY A 303 7.92 -0.27 6.43
N PRO A 304 9.22 -0.52 6.68
CA PRO A 304 9.73 -1.84 7.00
C PRO A 304 9.64 -2.14 8.52
N CYS A 305 10.44 -3.11 8.94
CA CYS A 305 10.39 -3.76 10.25
C CYS A 305 10.67 -2.82 11.43
N ASP A 306 11.37 -1.71 11.22
CA ASP A 306 11.56 -0.65 12.20
C ASP A 306 10.24 0.08 12.51
N ILE A 307 9.46 0.42 11.47
CA ILE A 307 8.14 1.04 11.65
C ILE A 307 7.15 0.05 12.26
N PHE A 308 7.23 -1.23 11.87
CA PHE A 308 6.46 -2.28 12.56
C PHE A 308 6.81 -2.32 14.05
N GLY A 309 8.02 -1.91 14.46
CA GLY A 309 8.48 -1.93 15.84
C GLY A 309 9.04 -3.28 16.25
N HIS A 310 9.76 -3.96 15.35
CA HIS A 310 10.41 -5.24 15.61
C HIS A 310 11.21 -5.23 16.92
N GLY A 311 10.91 -6.15 17.83
CA GLY A 311 11.55 -6.25 19.14
C GLY A 311 11.08 -5.21 20.18
N SER A 312 10.02 -4.45 19.91
CA SER A 312 9.38 -3.58 20.90
C SER A 312 7.96 -4.04 21.22
N PRO A 313 7.41 -3.75 22.41
CA PRO A 313 5.99 -3.97 22.70
C PRO A 313 5.13 -2.93 21.98
N ASP A 314 3.81 -3.16 21.87
CA ASP A 314 2.90 -2.24 21.16
C ASP A 314 2.98 -0.82 21.71
N SER A 315 3.04 -0.67 23.04
CA SER A 315 3.23 0.62 23.72
C SER A 315 4.59 1.28 23.44
N GLY A 316 5.60 0.50 23.05
CA GLY A 316 6.97 0.94 22.79
C GLY A 316 7.26 1.21 21.31
N THR A 317 6.29 1.02 20.41
CA THR A 317 6.45 1.35 18.98
C THR A 317 6.45 2.86 18.74
N ILE A 318 7.11 3.32 17.66
CA ILE A 318 7.09 4.74 17.26
C ILE A 318 5.65 5.26 17.11
N PRO A 319 4.72 4.55 16.44
CA PRO A 319 3.32 4.99 16.35
C PRO A 319 2.62 5.19 17.70
N SER A 320 2.75 4.25 18.64
CA SER A 320 2.10 4.37 19.96
C SER A 320 2.69 5.49 20.80
N GLN A 321 4.02 5.64 20.75
CA GLN A 321 4.68 6.73 21.46
C GLN A 321 4.30 8.10 20.86
N LEU A 322 4.17 8.19 19.53
CA LEU A 322 3.68 9.41 18.89
C LEU A 322 2.23 9.70 19.27
N GLN A 323 1.35 8.69 19.26
CA GLN A 323 -0.03 8.84 19.71
C GLN A 323 -0.11 9.41 21.13
N ALA A 324 0.74 8.92 22.05
CA ALA A 324 0.82 9.43 23.41
C ALA A 324 1.26 10.91 23.47
N LEU A 325 2.20 11.34 22.62
CA LEU A 325 2.60 12.75 22.53
C LEU A 325 1.47 13.63 21.97
N LEU A 326 0.79 13.18 20.91
CA LEU A 326 -0.34 13.90 20.32
C LEU A 326 -1.47 14.10 21.34
N ASN A 327 -1.83 13.06 22.07
CA ASN A 327 -2.84 13.14 23.13
C ASN A 327 -2.44 14.08 24.27
N ARG A 328 -1.14 14.23 24.54
CA ARG A 328 -0.64 15.11 25.61
C ARG A 328 -0.58 16.56 25.18
N HIS A 329 -0.14 16.82 23.96
CA HIS A 329 0.24 18.17 23.53
C HIS A 329 -0.82 18.85 22.65
N ILE A 330 -1.57 18.09 21.86
CA ILE A 330 -2.60 18.61 20.94
C ILE A 330 -3.85 17.69 20.89
N PRO A 331 -4.45 17.32 22.04
CA PRO A 331 -5.60 16.41 22.08
C PRO A 331 -6.81 16.91 21.28
N GLU A 332 -6.96 18.23 21.14
CA GLU A 332 -8.03 18.88 20.39
C GLU A 332 -7.96 18.67 18.88
N ARG A 333 -6.84 18.16 18.37
CA ARG A 333 -6.66 17.84 16.94
C ARG A 333 -7.13 16.44 16.58
N HIS A 334 -7.46 15.61 17.57
CA HIS A 334 -8.06 14.29 17.39
C HIS A 334 -7.35 13.40 16.35
N PHE A 335 -6.01 13.43 16.32
CA PHE A 335 -5.22 12.57 15.44
C PHE A 335 -5.26 11.12 15.90
N ILE A 336 -5.47 10.20 14.95
CA ILE A 336 -5.24 8.77 15.13
C ILE A 336 -3.97 8.34 14.40
N VAL A 337 -3.08 7.64 15.08
CA VAL A 337 -1.85 7.10 14.48
C VAL A 337 -2.06 5.62 14.16
N GLN A 338 -1.75 5.21 12.93
CA GLN A 338 -1.91 3.83 12.47
C GLN A 338 -0.58 3.23 12.02
N ASN A 339 -0.27 2.03 12.51
CA ASN A 339 0.98 1.33 12.22
C ASN A 339 0.81 0.34 11.05
N TYR A 340 1.11 0.82 9.85
CA TYR A 340 1.23 0.03 8.62
C TYR A 340 2.70 -0.38 8.38
N GLY A 341 3.45 -0.71 9.42
CA GLY A 341 4.78 -1.30 9.26
C GLY A 341 4.70 -2.73 8.73
N GLY A 342 5.65 -3.14 7.91
CA GLY A 342 5.85 -4.53 7.48
C GLY A 342 6.96 -5.21 8.28
N TYR A 343 6.85 -6.51 8.55
CA TYR A 343 7.85 -7.29 9.29
C TYR A 343 9.07 -7.71 8.44
N ILE A 344 8.94 -7.75 7.11
CA ILE A 344 9.95 -8.36 6.24
C ILE A 344 10.90 -7.32 5.67
N TYR A 345 12.19 -7.43 6.00
CA TYR A 345 13.25 -6.64 5.36
C TYR A 345 13.56 -7.16 3.95
N GLY A 346 13.74 -6.24 2.99
CA GLY A 346 14.15 -6.53 1.61
C GLY A 346 13.03 -6.92 0.64
N ARG A 347 11.78 -7.05 1.10
CA ARG A 347 10.58 -7.19 0.25
C ARG A 347 9.98 -5.82 -0.03
N HIS A 348 10.68 -5.05 -0.86
CA HIS A 348 10.31 -3.65 -1.08
C HIS A 348 8.93 -3.49 -1.74
N ASP A 349 8.52 -4.49 -2.52
CA ASP A 349 7.21 -4.56 -3.13
C ASP A 349 6.06 -4.60 -2.11
N ASP A 350 6.25 -5.26 -0.97
CA ASP A 350 5.19 -5.40 0.03
C ASP A 350 4.85 -4.03 0.66
N TYR A 351 5.85 -3.21 1.03
CA TYR A 351 5.57 -1.88 1.61
C TYR A 351 5.11 -0.86 0.56
N LEU A 352 5.57 -0.98 -0.69
CA LEU A 352 5.09 -0.10 -1.76
C LEU A 352 3.60 -0.36 -2.02
N ARG A 353 3.17 -1.63 -2.07
CA ARG A 353 1.75 -1.97 -2.23
C ARG A 353 0.94 -1.42 -1.07
N GLN A 354 1.47 -1.54 0.14
CA GLN A 354 0.83 -1.02 1.33
C GLN A 354 0.66 0.50 1.29
N LEU A 355 1.70 1.25 0.94
CA LEU A 355 1.66 2.71 0.79
C LEU A 355 0.54 3.16 -0.16
N PHE A 356 0.41 2.51 -1.31
CA PHE A 356 -0.64 2.84 -2.30
C PHE A 356 -2.02 2.23 -1.99
N SER A 357 -2.13 1.38 -0.97
CA SER A 357 -3.41 0.85 -0.47
C SER A 357 -4.00 1.68 0.68
N LEU A 358 -3.25 2.66 1.20
CA LEU A 358 -3.71 3.49 2.29
C LEU A 358 -4.95 4.29 1.88
N SER A 359 -5.99 4.24 2.72
CA SER A 359 -7.23 5.01 2.52
C SER A 359 -7.09 6.46 2.99
N VAL A 360 -6.10 7.18 2.45
CA VAL A 360 -5.76 8.54 2.84
C VAL A 360 -6.83 9.56 2.44
N LYS A 361 -7.02 10.58 3.28
CA LYS A 361 -7.94 11.70 3.10
C LYS A 361 -7.18 13.03 3.09
N PRO A 362 -7.75 14.11 2.52
CA PRO A 362 -7.17 15.45 2.62
C PRO A 362 -6.84 15.82 4.07
N GLY A 363 -5.63 16.31 4.29
CA GLY A 363 -5.10 16.63 5.61
C GLY A 363 -4.45 15.45 6.33
N ASP A 364 -4.57 14.20 5.89
CA ASP A 364 -3.83 13.10 6.53
C ASP A 364 -2.31 13.29 6.40
N ILE A 365 -1.56 12.61 7.26
CA ILE A 365 -0.09 12.63 7.26
C ILE A 365 0.40 11.21 7.01
N VAL A 366 1.30 11.04 6.05
CA VAL A 366 2.03 9.78 5.84
C VAL A 366 3.48 9.97 6.28
N VAL A 367 3.93 9.09 7.17
CA VAL A 367 5.30 9.05 7.68
C VAL A 367 6.00 7.80 7.15
N SER A 368 7.16 7.99 6.53
CA SER A 368 7.98 6.88 6.02
C SER A 368 9.47 7.19 6.10
N HIS A 369 10.31 6.16 6.08
CA HIS A 369 11.76 6.34 5.93
C HIS A 369 12.10 6.47 4.43
N ALA A 370 12.97 7.42 4.09
CA ALA A 370 13.40 7.62 2.72
C ALA A 370 14.80 8.26 2.68
N PRO A 371 15.56 8.08 1.58
CA PRO A 371 16.73 8.90 1.34
C PRO A 371 16.31 10.39 1.17
N PRO A 372 17.24 11.33 1.38
CA PRO A 372 17.01 12.74 1.07
C PRO A 372 16.54 12.97 -0.37
N SER A 373 15.56 13.85 -0.57
CA SER A 373 15.11 14.30 -1.89
C SER A 373 14.69 15.77 -1.84
N GLU A 374 14.76 16.45 -2.98
CA GLU A 374 14.21 17.79 -3.16
C GLU A 374 12.70 17.79 -3.47
N HIS A 375 12.13 16.62 -3.77
CA HIS A 375 10.74 16.48 -4.23
C HIS A 375 9.73 16.21 -3.12
N TYR A 376 10.19 15.90 -1.91
CA TYR A 376 9.35 15.71 -0.74
C TYR A 376 10.07 16.22 0.51
N TYR A 377 9.29 16.52 1.55
CA TYR A 377 9.86 16.95 2.81
C TYR A 377 10.58 15.77 3.49
N TRP A 378 11.79 16.01 3.96
CA TRP A 378 12.55 15.04 4.73
C TRP A 378 13.28 15.69 5.91
N THR A 379 13.45 14.95 7.00
CA THR A 379 14.27 15.36 8.15
C THR A 379 15.43 14.38 8.39
N ASP A 380 16.59 14.90 8.78
CA ASP A 380 17.78 14.06 9.05
C ASP A 380 17.81 13.59 10.49
N LEU A 381 17.47 12.31 10.72
CA LEU A 381 17.58 11.67 12.03
C LEU A 381 18.86 10.82 12.18
N SER A 382 19.77 10.87 11.21
CA SER A 382 20.92 9.95 11.14
C SER A 382 21.90 10.06 12.32
N GLU A 383 21.90 11.20 13.03
CA GLU A 383 22.82 11.49 14.13
C GLU A 383 22.19 11.43 15.52
N ILE A 384 20.85 11.30 15.65
CA ILE A 384 20.17 11.44 16.95
C ILE A 384 20.54 10.36 17.98
N LEU A 385 21.06 9.22 17.50
CA LEU A 385 21.52 8.10 18.32
C LEU A 385 23.04 7.99 18.39
N GLN A 386 23.80 9.00 17.94
CA GLN A 386 25.25 9.01 18.21
C GLN A 386 25.50 9.32 19.70
N ARG A 387 26.52 8.68 20.29
CA ARG A 387 26.88 8.88 21.69
C ARG A 387 27.67 10.19 21.89
N PRO A 388 27.44 10.93 23.01
CA PRO A 388 26.50 10.63 24.09
C PRO A 388 25.06 11.11 23.82
N HIS A 389 24.07 10.39 24.36
CA HIS A 389 22.66 10.80 24.40
C HIS A 389 22.00 10.32 25.70
N SER A 390 20.85 10.88 26.05
CA SER A 390 20.15 10.63 27.33
C SER A 390 19.19 9.44 27.31
N TYR A 391 19.00 8.77 26.17
CA TYR A 391 18.02 7.68 26.02
C TYR A 391 18.45 6.32 26.61
N GLY A 392 19.61 6.20 27.26
CA GLY A 392 20.09 4.91 27.78
C GLY A 392 20.56 3.97 26.67
N GLU A 393 20.31 2.67 26.81
CA GLU A 393 20.50 1.69 25.72
C GLU A 393 19.34 1.74 24.73
N VAL A 394 19.64 1.80 23.42
CA VAL A 394 18.64 2.08 22.37
C VAL A 394 18.58 1.06 21.24
N PHE A 395 19.62 0.23 21.06
CA PHE A 395 19.73 -0.73 19.95
C PHE A 395 19.51 -2.17 20.40
N ILE A 396 18.72 -2.93 19.63
CA ILE A 396 18.56 -4.38 19.76
C ILE A 396 19.59 -5.10 18.88
N ASP A 397 19.74 -4.59 17.67
CA ASP A 397 20.77 -5.01 16.73
C ASP A 397 21.28 -3.77 15.97
N ARG A 398 21.92 -3.96 14.83
CA ARG A 398 22.50 -2.85 14.06
C ARG A 398 21.47 -2.01 13.29
N LEU A 399 20.22 -2.45 13.25
CA LEU A 399 19.10 -1.88 12.51
C LEU A 399 17.94 -1.51 13.44
N HIS A 400 17.54 -2.35 14.38
CA HIS A 400 16.32 -2.18 15.19
C HIS A 400 16.55 -1.55 16.56
N PHE A 401 15.50 -0.87 17.05
CA PHE A 401 15.50 -0.16 18.32
C PHE A 401 14.60 -0.84 19.35
N ASN A 402 15.01 -0.77 20.62
CA ASN A 402 14.10 -1.01 21.72
C ASN A 402 13.17 0.21 21.91
N GLU A 403 12.30 0.16 22.93
CA GLU A 403 11.38 1.25 23.23
C GLU A 403 12.08 2.60 23.49
N ASN A 404 13.31 2.62 24.03
CA ASN A 404 14.07 3.85 24.25
C ASN A 404 14.57 4.46 22.93
N GLY A 405 15.07 3.63 22.00
CA GLY A 405 15.47 4.11 20.69
C GLY A 405 14.28 4.58 19.85
N ASN A 406 13.16 3.85 19.92
CA ASN A 406 11.89 4.30 19.34
C ASN A 406 11.41 5.62 19.95
N ARG A 407 11.62 5.84 21.26
CA ARG A 407 11.33 7.13 21.92
C ARG A 407 12.15 8.26 21.33
N ALA A 408 13.46 8.06 21.17
CA ALA A 408 14.34 9.07 20.58
C ALA A 408 13.92 9.46 19.15
N VAL A 409 13.55 8.48 18.33
CA VAL A 409 13.01 8.71 16.98
C VAL A 409 11.68 9.46 17.04
N THR A 410 10.79 9.03 17.94
CA THR A 410 9.47 9.66 18.13
C THR A 410 9.58 11.12 18.55
N ASP A 411 10.44 11.43 19.53
CA ASP A 411 10.66 12.80 20.01
C ASP A 411 11.17 13.70 18.87
N ALA A 412 12.09 13.19 18.05
CA ALA A 412 12.62 13.93 16.90
C ALA A 412 11.58 14.10 15.78
N LEU A 413 10.75 13.08 15.51
CA LEU A 413 9.66 13.15 14.53
C LEU A 413 8.55 14.11 14.98
N TYR A 414 8.13 14.06 16.25
CA TYR A 414 7.15 14.97 16.81
C TYR A 414 7.61 16.42 16.65
N LYS A 415 8.87 16.70 17.01
CA LYS A 415 9.48 18.00 16.81
C LYS A 415 9.47 18.43 15.33
N ALA A 416 9.81 17.53 14.41
CA ALA A 416 9.78 17.83 12.98
C ALA A 416 8.35 18.15 12.49
N LEU A 417 7.35 17.39 12.92
CA LEU A 417 5.94 17.65 12.60
C LEU A 417 5.48 19.02 13.09
N GLU A 418 5.84 19.38 14.33
CA GLU A 418 5.49 20.64 14.97
C GLU A 418 6.17 21.84 14.30
N GLU A 419 7.51 21.82 14.19
CA GLU A 419 8.31 22.93 13.65
C GLU A 419 8.01 23.23 12.17
N ASN A 420 7.51 22.23 11.43
CA ASN A 420 7.22 22.34 10.00
C ASN A 420 5.72 22.39 9.70
N ASN A 421 4.90 22.59 10.73
CA ASN A 421 3.47 22.87 10.62
C ASN A 421 2.65 21.78 9.91
N PHE A 422 3.03 20.50 10.08
CA PHE A 422 2.31 19.36 9.51
C PHE A 422 0.90 19.17 10.11
N PHE A 423 0.67 19.72 11.31
CA PHE A 423 -0.64 19.68 11.96
C PHE A 423 -1.66 20.65 11.36
N SER A 424 -1.25 21.55 10.46
CA SER A 424 -2.15 22.43 9.72
C SER A 424 -2.68 21.78 8.45
N GLU A 425 -3.63 22.45 7.78
CA GLU A 425 -4.09 22.06 6.45
C GLU A 425 -2.93 22.04 5.44
N PRO A 426 -2.92 21.10 4.49
CA PRO A 426 -1.89 21.05 3.46
C PRO A 426 -1.90 22.31 2.61
N LYS A 427 -0.71 22.84 2.32
CA LYS A 427 -0.57 23.84 1.26
C LYS A 427 -0.69 23.11 -0.07
N LYS A 428 -1.62 23.54 -0.94
CA LYS A 428 -1.70 23.03 -2.32
C LYS A 428 -0.32 23.11 -2.95
N ILE A 429 0.23 21.95 -3.30
CA ILE A 429 1.48 21.88 -4.06
C ILE A 429 1.08 22.00 -5.52
N ASP A 430 1.44 23.11 -6.16
CA ASP A 430 1.35 23.31 -7.62
C ASP A 430 2.46 22.51 -8.33
N ALA A 431 2.66 21.24 -7.95
CA ALA A 431 3.56 20.36 -8.66
C ALA A 431 2.80 19.89 -9.92
N PRO A 432 3.26 20.24 -11.13
CA PRO A 432 2.71 19.60 -12.31
C PRO A 432 2.92 18.09 -12.16
N PRO A 433 1.97 17.24 -12.57
CA PRO A 433 2.22 15.81 -12.72
C PRO A 433 3.25 15.64 -13.84
N SER A 434 4.53 15.86 -13.52
CA SER A 434 5.60 15.84 -14.49
C SER A 434 5.85 14.39 -14.86
N SER A 435 5.15 13.96 -15.91
CA SER A 435 5.54 12.92 -16.83
C SER A 435 6.19 11.67 -16.21
N LEU A 436 5.52 11.01 -15.28
CA LEU A 436 5.82 9.61 -14.94
C LEU A 436 5.20 8.67 -15.98
N PHE A 437 5.35 9.01 -17.27
CA PHE A 437 4.85 8.24 -18.40
C PHE A 437 5.92 7.29 -18.93
N ALA A 438 6.10 6.18 -18.20
CA ALA A 438 6.50 4.87 -18.73
C ALA A 438 6.67 3.95 -17.53
N LEU A 439 5.71 3.07 -17.28
CA LEU A 439 5.80 2.07 -16.23
C LEU A 439 5.66 0.68 -16.87
N PRO A 440 6.75 0.06 -17.34
CA PRO A 440 6.75 -1.35 -17.68
C PRO A 440 6.75 -2.15 -16.36
N HIS A 441 5.66 -2.88 -16.10
CA HIS A 441 5.51 -3.87 -15.01
C HIS A 441 6.06 -3.44 -13.64
N LEU A 442 5.27 -2.65 -12.91
CA LEU A 442 5.59 -2.20 -11.57
C LEU A 442 5.65 -3.36 -10.56
N PHE A 443 6.88 -3.73 -10.18
CA PHE A 443 7.10 -4.45 -8.93
C PHE A 443 6.63 -3.58 -7.77
N GLY A 444 5.51 -3.95 -7.15
CA GLY A 444 5.08 -3.37 -5.88
C GLY A 444 4.11 -2.19 -5.95
N ILE A 445 3.65 -1.76 -7.13
CA ILE A 445 2.52 -0.80 -7.22
C ILE A 445 1.32 -1.56 -7.79
N PRO A 446 0.19 -1.63 -7.06
CA PRO A 446 -0.99 -2.33 -7.54
C PRO A 446 -1.57 -1.63 -8.75
N GLU A 447 -2.14 -2.38 -9.69
CA GLU A 447 -2.73 -1.84 -10.92
C GLU A 447 -3.87 -0.86 -10.62
N SER A 448 -4.58 -1.08 -9.52
CA SER A 448 -5.60 -0.16 -8.98
C SER A 448 -5.08 1.25 -8.68
N ALA A 449 -3.86 1.38 -8.15
CA ALA A 449 -3.23 2.68 -7.86
C ALA A 449 -2.87 3.43 -9.15
N LEU A 450 -2.58 2.71 -10.23
CA LEU A 450 -2.41 3.30 -11.56
C LEU A 450 -3.76 3.68 -12.16
N GLN A 451 -4.79 2.88 -11.89
CA GLN A 451 -6.14 3.09 -12.39
C GLN A 451 -6.86 4.29 -11.76
N GLN A 452 -6.53 4.63 -10.51
CA GLN A 452 -7.05 5.84 -9.85
C GLN A 452 -6.70 7.13 -10.62
N ASN A 453 -5.69 7.11 -11.50
CA ASN A 453 -5.41 8.18 -12.47
C ASN A 453 -5.59 7.78 -13.95
N THR A 454 -5.91 6.52 -14.29
CA THR A 454 -6.20 6.16 -15.69
C THR A 454 -7.59 6.59 -16.16
N ALA A 455 -8.38 7.27 -15.32
CA ALA A 455 -9.53 8.02 -15.80
C ALA A 455 -9.16 9.15 -16.78
N SER A 456 -7.87 9.43 -17.04
CA SER A 456 -7.46 10.39 -18.07
C SER A 456 -6.08 10.11 -18.65
N SER A 457 -5.89 8.99 -19.35
CA SER A 457 -4.86 8.92 -20.41
C SER A 457 -5.45 9.35 -21.76
N ILE A 458 -6.14 10.48 -21.76
CA ILE A 458 -6.35 11.30 -22.96
C ILE A 458 -5.62 12.60 -22.66
N ASN A 459 -4.62 12.92 -23.46
CA ASN A 459 -3.84 14.15 -23.37
C ASN A 459 -4.75 15.30 -23.80
N ILE A 460 -5.65 15.74 -22.92
CA ILE A 460 -6.56 16.86 -23.15
C ILE A 460 -5.83 18.10 -22.62
N PRO A 461 -5.42 19.05 -23.48
CA PRO A 461 -4.81 20.29 -23.01
C PRO A 461 -5.73 20.99 -22.01
N SER A 462 -5.15 21.64 -21.00
CA SER A 462 -5.89 22.21 -19.85
C SER A 462 -6.98 23.21 -20.24
N GLU A 463 -6.84 23.85 -21.40
CA GLU A 463 -7.86 24.75 -21.98
C GLU A 463 -9.17 24.03 -22.39
N TYR A 464 -9.14 22.70 -22.61
CA TYR A 464 -10.30 21.90 -23.01
C TYR A 464 -10.95 21.12 -21.85
N THR A 465 -10.40 21.19 -20.63
CA THR A 465 -10.95 20.44 -19.49
C THR A 465 -12.39 20.86 -19.16
N ALA A 466 -12.70 22.17 -19.26
CA ALA A 466 -14.05 22.68 -19.04
C ALA A 466 -15.04 22.19 -20.13
N GLU A 467 -14.58 22.05 -21.37
CA GLU A 467 -15.37 21.54 -22.47
C GLU A 467 -15.64 20.03 -22.34
N LEU A 468 -14.63 19.27 -21.89
CA LEU A 468 -14.78 17.86 -21.59
C LEU A 468 -15.80 17.62 -20.47
N GLU A 469 -15.74 18.39 -19.37
CA GLU A 469 -16.71 18.24 -18.28
C GLU A 469 -18.12 18.61 -18.74
N LYS A 470 -18.26 19.63 -19.60
CA LYS A 470 -19.54 19.95 -20.25
C LYS A 470 -20.03 18.80 -21.15
N TYR A 471 -19.13 18.17 -21.89
CA TYR A 471 -19.45 17.02 -22.74
C TYR A 471 -19.85 15.78 -21.92
N LYS A 472 -19.08 15.41 -20.88
CA LYS A 472 -19.43 14.34 -19.94
C LYS A 472 -20.81 14.57 -19.32
N LYS A 473 -21.11 15.81 -18.92
CA LYS A 473 -22.44 16.17 -18.42
C LYS A 473 -23.53 15.93 -19.48
N SER A 474 -23.30 16.33 -20.73
CA SER A 474 -24.25 16.06 -21.82
C SER A 474 -24.42 14.56 -22.11
N LEU A 475 -23.38 13.74 -21.90
CA LEU A 475 -23.47 12.29 -22.04
C LEU A 475 -24.23 11.64 -20.88
N LEU A 476 -24.08 12.15 -19.65
CA LEU A 476 -24.80 11.66 -18.48
C LEU A 476 -26.32 11.85 -18.62
N GLU A 477 -26.78 12.85 -19.37
CA GLU A 477 -28.20 13.04 -19.69
C GLU A 477 -28.79 11.89 -20.55
N HIS A 478 -27.93 11.11 -21.21
CA HIS A 478 -28.33 9.95 -22.01
C HIS A 478 -28.14 8.62 -21.25
N LYS A 479 -27.68 8.65 -19.99
CA LYS A 479 -27.48 7.45 -19.17
C LYS A 479 -28.83 6.98 -18.62
N THR A 480 -29.26 5.79 -19.04
CA THR A 480 -30.50 5.18 -18.56
C THR A 480 -30.45 4.96 -17.05
N ARG A 481 -31.46 5.46 -16.32
CA ARG A 481 -31.57 5.19 -14.87
C ARG A 481 -32.23 3.82 -14.65
N ILE A 482 -31.47 2.89 -14.07
CA ILE A 482 -31.91 1.50 -13.85
C ILE A 482 -31.84 1.21 -12.35
N GLY A 483 -32.99 0.86 -11.79
CA GLY A 483 -33.19 0.68 -10.36
C GLY A 483 -33.21 -0.78 -9.92
N ALA A 484 -32.89 -1.00 -8.65
CA ALA A 484 -33.11 -2.27 -7.97
C ALA A 484 -33.81 -2.10 -6.61
N VAL A 485 -34.67 -3.06 -6.28
CA VAL A 485 -35.23 -3.26 -4.94
C VAL A 485 -35.02 -4.72 -4.55
N VAL A 486 -34.64 -4.96 -3.30
CA VAL A 486 -34.54 -6.31 -2.73
C VAL A 486 -35.60 -6.46 -1.65
N MET A 487 -36.43 -7.50 -1.74
CA MET A 487 -37.54 -7.70 -0.81
C MET A 487 -37.78 -9.18 -0.50
N ASN A 488 -38.03 -9.48 0.78
CA ASN A 488 -38.35 -10.84 1.23
C ASN A 488 -39.84 -11.19 1.05
N CYS A 489 -40.75 -10.23 1.31
CA CYS A 489 -42.19 -10.38 1.08
C CYS A 489 -42.83 -11.60 1.76
N ASN A 490 -42.72 -11.68 3.09
CA ASN A 490 -43.23 -12.79 3.89
C ASN A 490 -44.44 -12.35 4.78
N PRO A 491 -45.64 -12.03 4.25
CA PRO A 491 -46.04 -12.08 2.84
C PRO A 491 -45.85 -10.72 2.12
N PHE A 492 -46.25 -10.63 0.85
CA PHE A 492 -46.33 -9.36 0.11
C PHE A 492 -47.38 -8.43 0.75
N THR A 493 -47.14 -7.12 0.79
CA THR A 493 -47.99 -6.15 1.53
C THR A 493 -48.12 -4.86 0.75
N PHE A 494 -49.05 -3.98 1.15
CA PHE A 494 -49.12 -2.64 0.57
C PHE A 494 -47.87 -1.79 0.84
N GLY A 495 -47.07 -2.13 1.85
CA GLY A 495 -45.76 -1.51 2.09
C GLY A 495 -44.74 -1.87 0.99
N HIS A 496 -44.66 -3.16 0.61
CA HIS A 496 -43.81 -3.60 -0.50
C HIS A 496 -44.28 -3.01 -1.83
N ARG A 497 -45.60 -3.00 -2.06
CA ARG A 497 -46.22 -2.39 -3.23
C ARG A 497 -45.85 -0.91 -3.37
N TYR A 498 -45.93 -0.16 -2.28
CA TYR A 498 -45.59 1.26 -2.27
C TYR A 498 -44.12 1.51 -2.64
N LEU A 499 -43.19 0.72 -2.10
CA LEU A 499 -41.77 0.81 -2.48
C LEU A 499 -41.56 0.52 -3.96
N ALA A 500 -42.23 -0.51 -4.49
CA ALA A 500 -42.15 -0.84 -5.92
C ALA A 500 -42.72 0.27 -6.82
N GLU A 501 -43.87 0.85 -6.45
CA GLU A 501 -44.50 1.96 -7.18
C GLU A 501 -43.61 3.19 -7.20
N TYR A 502 -43.08 3.58 -6.03
CA TYR A 502 -42.17 4.71 -5.92
C TYR A 502 -40.92 4.47 -6.78
N ALA A 503 -40.22 3.36 -6.56
CA ALA A 503 -38.98 3.06 -7.27
C ALA A 503 -39.20 3.01 -8.79
N ALA A 504 -40.30 2.40 -9.24
CA ALA A 504 -40.63 2.29 -10.67
C ALA A 504 -40.91 3.64 -11.33
N GLN A 505 -41.40 4.64 -10.61
CA GLN A 505 -41.61 6.00 -11.15
C GLN A 505 -40.30 6.76 -11.35
N GLN A 506 -39.24 6.37 -10.64
CA GLN A 506 -37.97 7.09 -10.63
C GLN A 506 -36.95 6.53 -11.64
N VAL A 507 -37.27 5.43 -12.34
CA VAL A 507 -36.33 4.72 -13.21
C VAL A 507 -36.98 4.25 -14.49
N GLU A 508 -36.19 4.10 -15.56
CA GLU A 508 -36.67 3.54 -16.82
C GLU A 508 -36.90 2.03 -16.75
N ARG A 509 -36.13 1.33 -15.89
CA ARG A 509 -36.30 -0.09 -15.59
C ARG A 509 -36.05 -0.36 -14.12
N LEU A 510 -36.95 -1.09 -13.47
CA LEU A 510 -36.79 -1.55 -12.09
C LEU A 510 -36.67 -3.07 -12.03
N TYR A 511 -35.61 -3.56 -11.39
CA TYR A 511 -35.46 -4.97 -11.02
C TYR A 511 -35.87 -5.18 -9.55
N ILE A 512 -36.75 -6.15 -9.30
CA ILE A 512 -37.12 -6.57 -7.96
C ILE A 512 -36.53 -7.95 -7.71
N PHE A 513 -35.61 -8.06 -6.75
CA PHE A 513 -35.04 -9.33 -6.31
C PHE A 513 -35.84 -9.89 -5.14
N ALA A 514 -36.47 -11.03 -5.36
CA ALA A 514 -37.16 -11.80 -4.33
C ALA A 514 -36.14 -12.68 -3.58
N VAL A 515 -36.02 -12.50 -2.27
CA VAL A 515 -35.05 -13.25 -1.45
C VAL A 515 -35.35 -14.76 -1.49
N GLU A 516 -34.42 -15.53 -2.03
CA GLU A 516 -34.51 -16.97 -2.29
C GLU A 516 -33.98 -17.81 -1.12
N GLU A 517 -34.68 -17.71 0.02
CA GLU A 517 -34.39 -18.47 1.23
C GLU A 517 -35.69 -19.05 1.82
N ASP A 518 -35.73 -20.37 2.02
CA ASP A 518 -36.91 -21.11 2.54
C ASP A 518 -36.94 -21.18 4.07
N LYS A 519 -36.45 -20.12 4.74
CA LYS A 519 -36.53 -19.96 6.21
C LYS A 519 -37.71 -19.09 6.65
N SER A 520 -38.57 -18.70 5.71
CA SER A 520 -39.78 -17.90 5.95
C SER A 520 -41.00 -18.77 6.22
N ILE A 521 -42.04 -18.19 6.84
CA ILE A 521 -43.34 -18.87 7.07
C ILE A 521 -44.01 -19.24 5.72
N PHE A 522 -43.80 -18.42 4.69
CA PHE A 522 -44.26 -18.70 3.33
C PHE A 522 -43.10 -19.19 2.44
N PRO A 523 -43.27 -20.29 1.67
CA PRO A 523 -42.28 -20.80 0.73
C PRO A 523 -41.84 -19.77 -0.31
N PHE A 524 -40.60 -19.85 -0.78
CA PHE A 524 -40.06 -18.94 -1.79
C PHE A 524 -40.93 -18.89 -3.06
N ALA A 525 -41.35 -20.05 -3.58
CA ALA A 525 -42.16 -20.12 -4.79
C ALA A 525 -43.46 -19.31 -4.65
N ASP A 526 -44.13 -19.41 -3.50
CA ASP A 526 -45.37 -18.68 -3.24
C ASP A 526 -45.08 -17.17 -3.11
N ARG A 527 -44.00 -16.78 -2.41
CA ARG A 527 -43.61 -15.37 -2.28
C ARG A 527 -43.27 -14.73 -3.63
N LEU A 528 -42.55 -15.45 -4.50
CA LEU A 528 -42.19 -14.99 -5.83
C LEU A 528 -43.44 -14.72 -6.68
N GLU A 529 -44.41 -15.63 -6.67
CA GLU A 529 -45.66 -15.46 -7.40
C GLU A 529 -46.53 -14.32 -6.83
N LEU A 530 -46.55 -14.16 -5.51
CA LEU A 530 -47.23 -13.03 -4.87
C LEU A 530 -46.62 -11.68 -5.24
N ILE A 531 -45.28 -11.58 -5.33
CA ILE A 531 -44.59 -10.37 -5.79
C ILE A 531 -44.95 -10.09 -7.24
N LYS A 532 -44.82 -11.08 -8.14
CA LYS A 532 -45.17 -10.93 -9.57
C LYS A 532 -46.61 -10.48 -9.76
N ALA A 533 -47.57 -11.11 -9.07
CA ALA A 533 -48.96 -10.73 -9.13
C ALA A 533 -49.20 -9.32 -8.56
N GLY A 534 -48.48 -8.98 -7.48
CA GLY A 534 -48.56 -7.71 -6.79
C GLY A 534 -47.94 -6.52 -7.52
N VAL A 535 -47.19 -6.72 -8.62
CA VAL A 535 -46.58 -5.64 -9.43
C VAL A 535 -46.88 -5.76 -10.93
N LYS A 536 -47.80 -6.66 -11.31
CA LYS A 536 -48.07 -7.03 -12.71
C LYS A 536 -48.45 -5.84 -13.60
N ASP A 537 -49.11 -4.84 -13.02
CA ASP A 537 -49.57 -3.62 -13.69
C ASP A 537 -48.47 -2.56 -13.85
N LEU A 538 -47.29 -2.74 -13.27
CA LEU A 538 -46.15 -1.83 -13.44
C LEU A 538 -45.33 -2.26 -14.67
N PRO A 539 -45.37 -1.52 -15.79
CA PRO A 539 -44.88 -1.98 -17.10
C PRO A 539 -43.34 -2.05 -17.19
N ASN A 540 -42.64 -1.31 -16.34
CA ASN A 540 -41.17 -1.23 -16.31
C ASN A 540 -40.54 -2.05 -15.18
N VAL A 541 -41.27 -3.00 -14.58
CA VAL A 541 -40.80 -3.81 -13.45
C VAL A 541 -40.51 -5.25 -13.91
N THR A 542 -39.36 -5.78 -13.51
CA THR A 542 -38.99 -7.19 -13.71
C THR A 542 -38.68 -7.84 -12.36
N VAL A 543 -39.37 -8.93 -12.04
CA VAL A 543 -39.17 -9.67 -10.78
C VAL A 543 -38.25 -10.86 -11.03
N LEU A 544 -37.16 -10.93 -10.27
CA LEU A 544 -36.12 -11.96 -10.39
C LEU A 544 -35.91 -12.68 -9.05
N PRO A 545 -35.51 -13.97 -9.08
CA PRO A 545 -34.96 -14.62 -7.90
C PRO A 545 -33.65 -13.94 -7.50
N SER A 546 -33.38 -13.87 -6.19
CA SER A 546 -32.11 -13.32 -5.69
C SER A 546 -30.93 -14.30 -5.81
N GLY A 547 -31.20 -15.59 -6.01
CA GLY A 547 -30.19 -16.63 -5.84
C GLY A 547 -29.63 -16.66 -4.41
N LYS A 548 -28.49 -17.32 -4.27
CA LYS A 548 -27.76 -17.48 -3.00
C LYS A 548 -26.75 -16.34 -2.73
N PHE A 549 -26.98 -15.16 -3.31
CA PHE A 549 -25.97 -14.09 -3.36
C PHE A 549 -26.48 -12.71 -2.95
N ILE A 550 -27.77 -12.57 -2.63
CA ILE A 550 -28.33 -11.32 -2.08
C ILE A 550 -29.18 -11.68 -0.86
N ILE A 551 -28.78 -11.17 0.32
CA ILE A 551 -29.45 -11.41 1.61
C ILE A 551 -29.68 -12.92 1.82
N SER A 552 -28.63 -13.71 1.58
CA SER A 552 -28.65 -15.17 1.71
C SER A 552 -27.93 -15.61 2.98
N SER A 553 -28.15 -16.83 3.41
CA SER A 553 -27.38 -17.45 4.49
C SER A 553 -25.91 -17.72 4.13
N LEU A 554 -25.55 -17.66 2.85
CA LEU A 554 -24.17 -17.77 2.39
C LEU A 554 -23.42 -16.44 2.51
N THR A 555 -24.08 -15.35 2.12
CA THR A 555 -23.48 -14.00 2.03
C THR A 555 -23.76 -13.13 3.26
N PHE A 556 -24.79 -13.46 4.03
CA PHE A 556 -25.25 -12.70 5.19
C PHE A 556 -25.99 -13.59 6.22
N LYS A 557 -25.20 -14.44 6.91
CA LYS A 557 -25.69 -15.46 7.88
C LYS A 557 -26.63 -14.90 8.95
N ASP A 558 -26.39 -13.68 9.42
CA ASP A 558 -27.10 -13.08 10.56
C ASP A 558 -28.50 -12.55 10.22
N TYR A 559 -28.84 -12.38 8.94
CA TYR A 559 -30.14 -11.82 8.51
C TYR A 559 -31.35 -12.67 8.94
N PHE A 560 -31.18 -13.98 9.09
CA PHE A 560 -32.27 -14.89 9.42
C PHE A 560 -32.45 -15.10 10.94
N ASN A 561 -31.52 -14.58 11.77
CA ASN A 561 -31.57 -14.64 13.24
C ASN A 561 -31.91 -13.28 13.88
N LYS A 562 -32.67 -12.43 13.18
CA LYS A 562 -33.00 -11.06 13.57
C LYS A 562 -33.52 -10.90 15.00
N SER A 563 -34.27 -11.86 15.53
CA SER A 563 -34.83 -11.80 16.89
C SER A 563 -33.78 -11.91 18.00
N GLU A 564 -32.64 -12.54 17.73
CA GLU A 564 -31.56 -12.76 18.72
C GLU A 564 -30.40 -11.75 18.57
N MET A 565 -30.41 -10.95 17.50
CA MET A 565 -29.31 -10.07 17.10
C MET A 565 -29.63 -8.57 17.21
N GLN A 566 -30.76 -8.19 17.83
CA GLN A 566 -31.15 -6.77 17.93
C GLN A 566 -30.15 -5.93 18.75
N ASP A 567 -29.39 -6.53 19.67
CA ASP A 567 -28.37 -5.86 20.50
C ASP A 567 -26.93 -6.05 19.97
N ARG A 568 -26.74 -6.62 18.76
CA ARG A 568 -25.42 -6.90 18.20
C ARG A 568 -25.08 -6.03 16.99
N VAL A 569 -23.79 -5.76 16.82
CA VAL A 569 -23.24 -5.19 15.59
C VAL A 569 -23.06 -6.32 14.58
N ILE A 570 -23.56 -6.13 13.36
CA ILE A 570 -23.45 -7.09 12.25
C ILE A 570 -22.67 -6.46 11.11
N ASP A 571 -22.01 -7.29 10.29
CA ASP A 571 -21.32 -6.82 9.09
C ASP A 571 -21.94 -7.38 7.81
N PRO A 572 -22.78 -6.60 7.11
CA PRO A 572 -23.33 -6.96 5.82
C PRO A 572 -22.46 -6.56 4.63
N SER A 573 -21.22 -6.08 4.85
CA SER A 573 -20.38 -5.50 3.79
C SER A 573 -20.16 -6.48 2.63
N ASN A 574 -19.89 -7.76 2.91
CA ASN A 574 -19.69 -8.76 1.86
C ASN A 574 -20.90 -8.93 0.92
N ASP A 575 -22.13 -8.93 1.46
CA ASP A 575 -23.36 -9.04 0.65
C ASP A 575 -23.58 -7.79 -0.21
N VAL A 576 -23.31 -6.61 0.35
CA VAL A 576 -23.46 -5.34 -0.37
C VAL A 576 -22.38 -5.18 -1.44
N THR A 577 -21.14 -5.60 -1.17
CA THR A 577 -20.03 -5.59 -2.12
C THR A 577 -20.30 -6.53 -3.30
N ILE A 578 -20.74 -7.78 -3.05
CA ILE A 578 -21.13 -8.71 -4.13
C ILE A 578 -22.22 -8.09 -5.01
N PHE A 579 -23.21 -7.44 -4.40
CA PHE A 579 -24.23 -6.74 -5.19
C PHE A 579 -23.65 -5.62 -6.04
N ALA A 580 -22.74 -4.80 -5.48
CA ALA A 580 -22.17 -3.63 -6.14
C ALA A 580 -21.20 -4.00 -7.27
N GLU A 581 -20.39 -5.04 -7.09
CA GLU A 581 -19.31 -5.41 -8.02
C GLU A 581 -19.76 -6.41 -9.09
N GLU A 582 -20.67 -7.34 -8.77
CA GLU A 582 -21.01 -8.45 -9.67
C GLU A 582 -22.44 -8.32 -10.24
N ILE A 583 -23.42 -8.01 -9.39
CA ILE A 583 -24.84 -8.08 -9.75
C ILE A 583 -25.29 -6.80 -10.46
N ALA A 584 -25.01 -5.64 -9.87
CA ALA A 584 -25.43 -4.35 -10.40
C ALA A 584 -24.84 -4.08 -11.80
N PRO A 585 -23.55 -4.33 -12.09
CA PRO A 585 -22.98 -4.11 -13.42
C PRO A 585 -23.59 -5.02 -14.49
N THR A 586 -23.92 -6.28 -14.14
CA THR A 586 -24.53 -7.25 -15.08
C THR A 586 -25.85 -6.75 -15.66
N LEU A 587 -26.63 -6.01 -14.88
CA LEU A 587 -27.94 -5.46 -15.28
C LEU A 587 -27.92 -3.96 -15.54
N GLY A 588 -26.75 -3.31 -15.45
CA GLY A 588 -26.60 -1.86 -15.58
C GLY A 588 -27.28 -1.06 -14.47
N ILE A 589 -27.54 -1.66 -13.31
CA ILE A 589 -28.19 -1.01 -12.17
C ILE A 589 -27.29 0.11 -11.64
N ASN A 590 -27.87 1.30 -11.49
CA ASN A 590 -27.17 2.49 -11.01
C ASN A 590 -27.89 3.22 -9.87
N VAL A 591 -29.04 2.69 -9.43
CA VAL A 591 -29.69 3.11 -8.19
C VAL A 591 -30.31 1.91 -7.46
N ARG A 592 -30.21 1.87 -6.14
CA ARG A 592 -30.90 0.89 -5.29
C ARG A 592 -31.82 1.61 -4.31
N PHE A 593 -33.06 1.14 -4.21
CA PHE A 593 -34.06 1.71 -3.32
C PHE A 593 -34.33 0.80 -2.13
N ALA A 594 -34.54 1.41 -0.96
CA ALA A 594 -34.97 0.73 0.25
C ALA A 594 -36.03 1.54 1.01
N GLY A 595 -36.84 0.87 1.83
CA GLY A 595 -37.67 1.55 2.81
C GLY A 595 -36.88 1.89 4.08
N GLU A 596 -37.23 2.98 4.73
CA GLU A 596 -36.71 3.33 6.05
C GLU A 596 -37.06 2.22 7.06
N GLU A 597 -36.16 1.95 8.00
CA GLU A 597 -36.36 0.96 9.05
C GLU A 597 -35.72 1.43 10.36
N PRO A 598 -36.45 2.22 11.17
CA PRO A 598 -35.94 2.70 12.45
C PRO A 598 -36.03 1.64 13.56
N LEU A 599 -36.88 0.62 13.42
CA LEU A 599 -37.25 -0.32 14.49
C LEU A 599 -36.51 -1.67 14.44
N ASP A 600 -35.87 -2.05 13.33
CA ASP A 600 -35.09 -3.29 13.19
C ASP A 600 -33.61 -2.94 13.00
N ASN A 601 -32.81 -3.15 14.06
CA ASN A 601 -31.39 -2.78 14.08
C ASN A 601 -30.59 -3.46 12.96
N VAL A 602 -30.91 -4.72 12.63
CA VAL A 602 -30.22 -5.49 11.58
C VAL A 602 -30.42 -4.85 10.21
N THR A 603 -31.66 -4.47 9.89
CA THR A 603 -31.99 -3.83 8.61
C THR A 603 -31.48 -2.39 8.55
N ARG A 604 -31.45 -1.67 9.69
CA ARG A 604 -30.83 -0.34 9.77
C ARG A 604 -29.34 -0.40 9.45
N GLN A 605 -28.60 -1.29 10.11
CA GLN A 605 -27.17 -1.50 9.83
C GLN A 605 -26.91 -1.91 8.37
N TYR A 606 -27.81 -2.71 7.77
CA TYR A 606 -27.75 -3.04 6.35
C TYR A 606 -27.93 -1.80 5.45
N ASN A 607 -28.88 -0.93 5.75
CA ASN A 607 -29.07 0.34 5.04
C ASN A 607 -27.86 1.28 5.20
N ASP A 608 -27.24 1.34 6.38
CA ASP A 608 -26.05 2.16 6.62
C ASP A 608 -24.84 1.64 5.83
N THR A 609 -24.67 0.33 5.74
CA THR A 609 -23.64 -0.29 4.89
C THR A 609 -23.90 -0.04 3.41
N MET A 610 -25.15 -0.11 2.95
CA MET A 610 -25.49 0.27 1.56
C MET A 610 -25.19 1.75 1.27
N LYS A 611 -25.51 2.66 2.20
CA LYS A 611 -25.15 4.09 2.09
C LYS A 611 -23.64 4.30 1.94
N ARG A 612 -22.84 3.49 2.64
CA ARG A 612 -21.37 3.59 2.60
C ARG A 612 -20.78 3.00 1.32
N ILE A 613 -21.20 1.80 0.91
CA ILE A 613 -20.53 1.03 -0.15
C ILE A 613 -21.06 1.41 -1.54
N LEU A 614 -22.37 1.44 -1.76
CA LEU A 614 -22.94 1.58 -3.12
C LEU A 614 -22.44 2.84 -3.87
N PRO A 615 -22.34 4.03 -3.24
CA PRO A 615 -21.84 5.22 -3.94
C PRO A 615 -20.39 5.10 -4.44
N GLN A 616 -19.56 4.29 -3.76
CA GLN A 616 -18.16 4.05 -4.17
C GLN A 616 -18.07 3.27 -5.49
N HIS A 617 -19.12 2.53 -5.85
CA HIS A 617 -19.24 1.80 -7.11
C HIS A 617 -20.15 2.51 -8.13
N GLY A 618 -20.45 3.80 -7.92
CA GLY A 618 -21.30 4.58 -8.82
C GLY A 618 -22.77 4.19 -8.80
N ILE A 619 -23.24 3.58 -7.71
CA ILE A 619 -24.64 3.19 -7.50
C ILE A 619 -25.25 4.12 -6.44
N GLU A 620 -26.28 4.88 -6.83
CA GLU A 620 -27.05 5.70 -5.90
C GLU A 620 -27.82 4.82 -4.91
N PHE A 621 -27.94 5.25 -3.66
CA PHE A 621 -28.77 4.57 -2.67
C PHE A 621 -29.83 5.51 -2.11
N GLU A 622 -31.09 5.16 -2.30
CA GLU A 622 -32.24 6.00 -1.94
C GLU A 622 -33.13 5.29 -0.92
N VAL A 623 -33.35 5.93 0.22
CA VAL A 623 -34.22 5.41 1.30
C VAL A 623 -35.49 6.24 1.36
N ILE A 624 -36.65 5.59 1.31
CA ILE A 624 -37.95 6.26 1.35
C ILE A 624 -38.70 6.03 2.67
N PRO A 625 -39.52 7.00 3.13
CA PRO A 625 -40.37 6.82 4.31
C PRO A 625 -41.33 5.64 4.14
N ARG A 626 -41.66 4.97 5.25
CA ARG A 626 -42.60 3.84 5.23
C ARG A 626 -44.04 4.29 4.99
N LYS A 627 -44.78 3.45 4.27
CA LYS A 627 -46.24 3.60 4.15
C LYS A 627 -46.91 3.22 5.46
N GLU A 628 -47.78 4.11 5.94
CA GLU A 628 -48.56 3.94 7.16
C GLU A 628 -50.05 3.82 6.88
N VAL A 629 -50.76 3.13 7.77
CA VAL A 629 -52.23 3.11 7.85
C VAL A 629 -52.58 3.37 9.31
N ASP A 630 -53.44 4.37 9.54
CA ASP A 630 -53.85 4.80 10.88
C ASP A 630 -52.67 5.12 11.82
N GLY A 631 -51.62 5.77 11.29
CA GLY A 631 -50.41 6.14 12.04
C GLY A 631 -49.51 4.97 12.45
N THR A 632 -49.70 3.78 11.87
CA THR A 632 -48.82 2.61 12.08
C THR A 632 -48.21 2.14 10.75
N PRO A 633 -46.89 1.88 10.69
CA PRO A 633 -46.25 1.30 9.51
C PRO A 633 -46.87 -0.04 9.09
N ILE A 634 -47.09 -0.22 7.79
CA ILE A 634 -47.48 -1.51 7.23
C ILE A 634 -46.28 -2.45 7.23
N SER A 635 -46.33 -3.55 8.00
CA SER A 635 -45.25 -4.54 8.05
C SER A 635 -45.76 -5.97 7.87
N ALA A 636 -44.94 -6.80 7.24
CA ALA A 636 -45.24 -8.22 7.04
C ALA A 636 -45.36 -8.97 8.38
N SER A 637 -44.58 -8.57 9.40
CA SER A 637 -44.66 -9.14 10.75
C SER A 637 -46.02 -8.90 11.41
N LYS A 638 -46.62 -7.72 11.22
CA LYS A 638 -47.98 -7.41 11.71
C LYS A 638 -49.03 -8.28 11.02
N VAL A 639 -48.87 -8.54 9.72
CA VAL A 639 -49.76 -9.45 8.97
C VAL A 639 -49.69 -10.87 9.52
N ARG A 640 -48.48 -11.38 9.80
CA ARG A 640 -48.31 -12.74 10.39
C ARG A 640 -48.95 -12.85 11.78
N LYS A 641 -48.80 -11.84 12.64
CA LYS A 641 -49.48 -11.81 13.95
C LYS A 641 -51.01 -11.82 13.82
N LEU A 642 -51.56 -10.99 12.93
CA LEU A 642 -53.01 -10.97 12.68
C LEU A 642 -53.52 -12.27 12.05
N LEU A 643 -52.66 -12.99 11.33
CA LEU A 643 -52.98 -14.29 10.75
C LEU A 643 -53.11 -15.37 11.83
N GLU A 644 -52.26 -15.35 12.86
CA GLU A 644 -52.39 -16.20 14.05
C GLU A 644 -53.73 -15.94 14.78
N GLU A 645 -54.16 -14.68 14.83
CA GLU A 645 -55.44 -14.24 15.39
C GLU A 645 -56.65 -14.49 14.44
N LYS A 646 -56.43 -15.06 13.25
CA LYS A 646 -57.43 -15.27 12.17
C LYS A 646 -58.23 -13.99 11.81
N ASN A 647 -57.63 -12.80 11.97
CA ASN A 647 -58.31 -11.52 11.78
C ASN A 647 -58.21 -11.01 10.32
N PHE A 648 -58.92 -11.67 9.41
CA PHE A 648 -58.88 -11.34 7.97
C PHE A 648 -59.40 -9.93 7.64
N VAL A 649 -60.28 -9.37 8.47
CA VAL A 649 -60.81 -8.01 8.30
C VAL A 649 -59.71 -6.95 8.47
N LYS A 650 -58.78 -7.16 9.41
CA LYS A 650 -57.62 -6.26 9.55
C LYS A 650 -56.54 -6.56 8.52
N ILE A 651 -56.34 -7.82 8.14
CA ILE A 651 -55.36 -8.20 7.11
C ILE A 651 -55.70 -7.58 5.75
N SER A 652 -56.98 -7.53 5.36
CA SER A 652 -57.40 -6.94 4.08
C SER A 652 -57.03 -5.48 3.91
N LYS A 653 -56.78 -4.74 5.01
CA LYS A 653 -56.29 -3.35 4.98
C LYS A 653 -54.77 -3.23 4.78
N LEU A 654 -54.02 -4.32 4.93
CA LEU A 654 -52.55 -4.31 4.93
C LEU A 654 -51.93 -4.98 3.70
N VAL A 655 -52.69 -5.83 2.99
CA VAL A 655 -52.19 -6.61 1.86
C VAL A 655 -53.07 -6.47 0.62
N PRO A 656 -52.51 -6.57 -0.59
CA PRO A 656 -53.30 -6.62 -1.82
C PRO A 656 -54.25 -7.82 -1.87
N GLU A 657 -55.30 -7.74 -2.68
CA GLU A 657 -56.31 -8.79 -2.84
C GLU A 657 -55.70 -10.15 -3.21
N THR A 658 -54.67 -10.16 -4.06
CA THR A 658 -53.92 -11.38 -4.45
C THR A 658 -53.31 -12.08 -3.23
N THR A 659 -52.73 -11.31 -2.31
CA THR A 659 -52.17 -11.85 -1.06
C THR A 659 -53.26 -12.25 -0.09
N LEU A 660 -54.33 -11.46 0.04
CA LEU A 660 -55.45 -11.79 0.92
C LEU A 660 -56.08 -13.14 0.56
N LYS A 661 -56.33 -13.35 -0.74
CA LYS A 661 -56.88 -14.60 -1.27
C LYS A 661 -55.95 -15.78 -0.98
N TYR A 662 -54.65 -15.63 -1.24
CA TYR A 662 -53.66 -16.66 -0.90
C TYR A 662 -53.67 -17.02 0.59
N LEU A 663 -53.70 -16.03 1.49
CA LEU A 663 -53.75 -16.25 2.93
C LEU A 663 -55.04 -16.96 3.37
N GLN A 664 -56.19 -16.63 2.78
CA GLN A 664 -57.47 -17.29 3.07
C GLN A 664 -57.48 -18.75 2.59
N GLU A 665 -56.93 -19.03 1.41
CA GLU A 665 -56.91 -20.38 0.83
C GLU A 665 -55.94 -21.32 1.55
N LYS A 666 -54.76 -20.82 1.94
CA LYS A 666 -53.69 -21.64 2.56
C LYS A 666 -53.72 -21.67 4.08
N CYS A 667 -54.24 -20.63 4.73
CA CYS A 667 -54.19 -20.48 6.19
C CYS A 667 -55.57 -20.21 6.82
N GLY A 668 -56.65 -20.15 6.04
CA GLY A 668 -58.01 -19.85 6.52
C GLY A 668 -58.83 -21.04 7.02
N LYS A 669 -58.27 -22.25 7.08
CA LYS A 669 -58.91 -23.41 7.73
C LYS A 669 -58.59 -23.45 9.23
#